data_AF-A0A197SK65-F1
#
_entry.id   AF-A0A197SK65-F1
#
_cell.length_a   1.000
_cell.length_b   1.000
_cell.length_c   1.000
_cell.angle_alpha   90.00
_cell.angle_beta   90.00
_cell.angle_gamma   90.00
#
_symmetry.space_group_name_H-M   'P 1'
#
loop_
_entity.id
_entity.type
_entity.pdbx_description
1 polymer ?
#
loop_
_entity_poly.entity_id
_entity_poly.type
_entity_poly.pdbx_seq_one_letter_code
_entity_poly.pdbx_strand_id
1 'polypeptide(L)'
;MTSPVEAPGARLVSQADRAMEEYIPQLARSRPQLVRLAECLSLAAGVERPLLRRVRLRFLPRSAAGLEAELWFSPLVESASEHSLLLDPAAAAVLRRRLARRPLPFVQDVRDLMVEAHLGAQPVARWFEDLLWADLFPATSTPEHIGEQLRRVLRAVTAAGHAGDEIGRWALHYVPRLPSGVRRYDDAWRIQVASSERLGLAPPVDHFPRPPGTTAAARALVQRDLPVGVVARSDGLVLSRPPVEGARTVLAAGVRTARIEAASLLAPQSPPVRLELEEDQSVHLPFTVVQRVSVSGEPGQGIAHAGSADEVAVASGAVEEGVRYAVLLADGTVVLHAEDGTETGRIPATFEGSRRGSLSLSADGAGVAWTEGGRAIEYETATARQAAAHGWPGYVDRVRFPGDHAAGLGQLGVQDDRFFLSGRPGMGHVRVRAAGPVRALWLSADGECAAVVDGWGVVRMLDHGAARDFLDREATAVTGAPDGTHVVWACTTGRIEAWVGDSGDVLKVYDTAPWQVTSLAMSADGRWIAAVGGDSRLVLWELTSGAAVRHERRLEFCADRVFALSDGGWALSGTGGPVELTTDDGREYVITPDPLALFEPADVPAWLRGEVIAEVRAGRDPVTFVALAETMASIRAGGVTCLAVGPITPAVRRDVESIPRDEEIPHSLGDFGGFVSLLMSAHHHGVRVIVDMDLTALREGDTAVPVGWILNSMRQWLDHDVDGLRLVGDHGLTVDVLAEVRHLLEGYEDRVLIGMRTTEGSDTAVRDFGGTGSLDAACHVVVPRLYGGFAGASMALIGPQSLMSTARSGPQWGYVLPDDLTAPAQKALELRTLLCLPGCPILPLSLLQSHDPEVAAMLELRRDHLALSRGGSRELQLSRPQVFALVRWHGDEIVLCVANAGADRETFDVTPDDLDGAGDARLLDLFDGTVAPCSNDVPATVTVEAGAVRWFRLLPIPRTRGLGE
;
A
#
# COMPACT_ATOMS: atom_id res chain seq x y z
N MET A 1 -60.25 -35.27 -13.84
CA MET A 1 -60.53 -35.19 -12.39
C MET A 1 -59.72 -34.05 -11.83
N THR A 2 -60.39 -32.93 -11.63
CA THR A 2 -59.88 -31.68 -11.04
C THR A 2 -59.61 -31.88 -9.56
N SER A 3 -58.35 -31.83 -9.15
CA SER A 3 -57.97 -31.69 -7.73
C SER A 3 -58.07 -30.19 -7.36
N PRO A 4 -58.61 -29.83 -6.19
CA PRO A 4 -58.86 -28.44 -5.86
C PRO A 4 -57.55 -27.71 -5.56
N VAL A 5 -57.42 -26.53 -6.15
CA VAL A 5 -56.41 -25.52 -5.84
C VAL A 5 -56.54 -25.18 -4.36
N GLU A 6 -55.54 -25.57 -3.55
CA GLU A 6 -55.39 -25.06 -2.18
C GLU A 6 -55.11 -23.55 -2.23
N ALA A 7 -55.91 -22.79 -1.49
CA ALA A 7 -55.84 -21.34 -1.42
C ALA A 7 -54.51 -20.85 -0.82
N PRO A 8 -53.81 -19.88 -1.43
CA PRO A 8 -52.62 -19.28 -0.84
C PRO A 8 -53.04 -18.15 0.12
N GLY A 9 -52.71 -18.24 1.41
CA GLY A 9 -53.04 -17.13 2.31
C GLY A 9 -52.79 -17.30 3.81
N ALA A 10 -51.80 -18.06 4.25
CA ALA A 10 -51.35 -17.95 5.64
C ALA A 10 -50.50 -16.68 5.78
N ARG A 11 -51.16 -15.54 6.09
CA ARG A 11 -50.48 -14.30 6.51
C ARG A 11 -49.66 -14.62 7.77
N LEU A 12 -48.34 -14.54 7.69
CA LEU A 12 -47.48 -14.48 8.88
C LEU A 12 -47.74 -13.15 9.59
N VAL A 13 -48.72 -13.15 10.49
CA VAL A 13 -49.05 -12.03 11.38
C VAL A 13 -47.94 -11.98 12.44
N SER A 14 -47.24 -10.84 12.57
CA SER A 14 -46.15 -10.69 13.54
C SER A 14 -46.66 -10.83 14.98
N GLN A 15 -45.78 -11.14 15.94
CA GLN A 15 -46.18 -11.25 17.36
C GLN A 15 -46.78 -9.93 17.89
N ALA A 16 -46.28 -8.79 17.42
CA ALA A 16 -46.81 -7.46 17.71
C ALA A 16 -48.21 -7.25 17.11
N ASP A 17 -48.44 -7.70 15.87
CA ASP A 17 -49.77 -7.65 15.24
C ASP A 17 -50.81 -8.47 16.03
N ARG A 18 -50.43 -9.67 16.53
CA ARG A 18 -51.32 -10.50 17.36
C ARG A 18 -51.67 -9.81 18.68
N ALA A 19 -50.69 -9.17 19.33
CA ALA A 19 -50.93 -8.43 20.57
C ALA A 19 -51.92 -7.27 20.36
N MET A 20 -51.77 -6.50 19.27
CA MET A 20 -52.69 -5.40 18.94
C MET A 20 -54.07 -5.88 18.48
N GLU A 21 -54.16 -7.04 17.82
CA GLU A 21 -55.43 -7.67 17.46
C GLU A 21 -56.27 -8.07 18.68
N GLU A 22 -55.63 -8.44 19.79
CA GLU A 22 -56.32 -8.72 21.07
C GLU A 22 -56.61 -7.46 21.88
N TYR A 23 -55.67 -6.51 21.89
CA TYR A 23 -55.74 -5.29 22.71
C TYR A 23 -56.81 -4.30 22.22
N ILE A 24 -56.86 -4.01 20.92
CA ILE A 24 -57.74 -2.96 20.37
C ILE A 24 -59.25 -3.27 20.56
N PRO A 25 -59.73 -4.52 20.43
CA PRO A 25 -61.10 -4.88 20.81
C PRO A 25 -61.40 -4.66 22.29
N GLN A 26 -60.45 -4.94 23.20
CA GLN A 26 -60.61 -4.68 24.63
C GLN A 26 -60.70 -3.17 24.91
N LEU A 27 -59.79 -2.39 24.32
CA LEU A 27 -59.77 -0.94 24.42
C LEU A 27 -61.05 -0.32 23.84
N ALA A 28 -61.60 -0.89 22.77
CA ALA A 28 -62.86 -0.41 22.19
C ALA A 28 -64.08 -0.61 23.11
N ARG A 29 -64.03 -1.58 24.03
CA ARG A 29 -65.10 -1.78 25.03
C ARG A 29 -65.03 -0.78 26.16
N SER A 30 -63.83 -0.48 26.66
CA SER A 30 -63.63 0.46 27.77
C SER A 30 -63.61 1.92 27.32
N ARG A 31 -63.03 2.21 26.15
CA ARG A 31 -62.80 3.56 25.61
C ARG A 31 -63.18 3.64 24.11
N PRO A 32 -64.48 3.53 23.77
CA PRO A 32 -64.93 3.45 22.38
C PRO A 32 -64.64 4.71 21.56
N GLN A 33 -64.65 5.89 22.17
CA GLN A 33 -64.38 7.16 21.48
C GLN A 33 -62.91 7.29 21.08
N LEU A 34 -61.99 6.81 21.92
CA LEU A 34 -60.54 6.81 21.67
C LEU A 34 -60.20 5.94 20.45
N VAL A 35 -60.71 4.70 20.44
CA VAL A 35 -60.50 3.79 19.31
C VAL A 35 -61.12 4.32 18.03
N ARG A 36 -62.30 4.96 18.11
CA ARG A 36 -62.96 5.56 16.94
C ARG A 36 -62.21 6.77 16.40
N LEU A 37 -61.58 7.57 17.26
CA LEU A 37 -60.70 8.68 16.85
C LEU A 37 -59.47 8.12 16.13
N ALA A 38 -58.80 7.13 16.72
CA ALA A 38 -57.65 6.44 16.10
C ALA A 38 -58.02 5.73 14.79
N GLU A 39 -59.22 5.15 14.70
CA GLU A 39 -59.77 4.50 13.49
C GLU A 39 -59.83 5.49 12.33
N CYS A 40 -60.33 6.71 12.56
CA CYS A 40 -60.42 7.76 11.53
C CYS A 40 -59.04 8.29 11.11
N LEU A 41 -58.04 8.22 11.99
CA LEU A 41 -56.67 8.70 11.74
C LEU A 41 -55.75 7.62 11.14
N SER A 42 -56.20 6.37 11.09
CA SER A 42 -55.39 5.20 10.68
C SER A 42 -54.91 5.21 9.21
N LEU A 43 -55.47 6.13 8.42
CA LEU A 43 -55.13 6.38 7.02
C LEU A 43 -54.10 7.49 6.82
N ALA A 44 -53.78 8.28 7.86
CA ALA A 44 -52.85 9.41 7.75
C ALA A 44 -51.38 8.95 7.80
N ALA A 45 -50.52 9.58 7.00
CA ALA A 45 -49.07 9.37 7.04
C ALA A 45 -48.46 9.89 8.36
N GLY A 46 -48.98 11.01 8.85
CA GLY A 46 -48.67 11.58 10.16
C GLY A 46 -49.86 12.40 10.64
N VAL A 47 -50.04 12.49 11.97
CA VAL A 47 -51.20 13.16 12.55
C VAL A 47 -50.75 14.44 13.25
N GLU A 48 -50.94 15.57 12.59
CA GLU A 48 -50.71 16.89 13.18
C GLU A 48 -51.87 17.28 14.12
N ARG A 49 -51.59 18.12 15.13
CA ARG A 49 -52.64 18.62 16.05
C ARG A 49 -53.86 19.22 15.33
N PRO A 50 -53.72 20.02 14.25
CA PRO A 50 -54.88 20.53 13.52
C PRO A 50 -55.73 19.40 12.91
N LEU A 51 -55.10 18.39 12.30
CA LEU A 51 -55.80 17.24 11.73
C LEU A 51 -56.53 16.43 12.83
N LEU A 52 -55.84 16.11 13.93
CA LEU A 52 -56.41 15.42 15.09
C LEU A 52 -57.67 16.13 15.59
N ARG A 53 -57.60 17.44 15.74
CA ARG A 53 -58.71 18.27 16.20
C ARG A 53 -59.85 18.31 15.18
N ARG A 54 -59.56 18.47 13.89
CA ARG A 54 -60.56 18.46 12.80
C ARG A 54 -61.32 17.13 12.77
N VAL A 55 -60.59 16.01 12.82
CA VAL A 55 -61.17 14.66 12.80
C VAL A 55 -62.04 14.43 14.03
N ARG A 56 -61.59 14.84 15.23
CA ARG A 56 -62.39 14.75 16.45
C ARG A 56 -63.68 15.57 16.34
N LEU A 57 -63.59 16.83 15.91
CA LEU A 57 -64.76 17.70 15.81
C LEU A 57 -65.76 17.22 14.75
N ARG A 58 -65.28 16.68 13.62
CA ARG A 58 -66.13 16.19 12.52
C ARG A 58 -66.84 14.88 12.87
N PHE A 59 -66.11 13.90 13.39
CA PHE A 59 -66.62 12.53 13.56
C PHE A 59 -67.01 12.17 15.00
N LEU A 60 -66.51 12.93 15.99
CA LEU A 60 -66.82 12.77 17.41
C LEU A 60 -67.18 14.12 18.08
N PRO A 61 -68.17 14.87 17.58
CA PRO A 61 -68.45 16.25 18.05
C PRO A 61 -68.84 16.33 19.53
N ARG A 62 -69.31 15.24 20.13
CA ARG A 62 -69.69 15.14 21.56
C ARG A 62 -68.55 14.69 22.47
N SER A 63 -67.35 14.49 21.95
CA SER A 63 -66.18 14.09 22.74
C SER A 63 -65.50 15.29 23.40
N ALA A 64 -64.89 15.06 24.57
CA ALA A 64 -64.10 16.07 25.26
C ALA A 64 -62.79 16.37 24.53
N ALA A 65 -62.25 17.59 24.69
CA ALA A 65 -60.94 17.96 24.15
C ALA A 65 -59.80 17.08 24.71
N GLY A 66 -59.96 16.59 25.95
CA GLY A 66 -59.00 15.66 26.58
C GLY A 66 -58.82 14.34 25.84
N LEU A 67 -59.74 13.97 24.92
CA LEU A 67 -59.60 12.79 24.08
C LEU A 67 -58.39 12.89 23.13
N GLU A 68 -58.03 14.10 22.71
CA GLU A 68 -56.84 14.34 21.87
C GLU A 68 -55.56 13.96 22.64
N ALA A 69 -55.46 14.42 23.90
CA ALA A 69 -54.34 14.07 24.79
C ALA A 69 -54.35 12.58 25.15
N GLU A 70 -55.53 11.99 25.37
CA GLU A 70 -55.65 10.57 25.65
C GLU A 70 -55.12 9.70 24.50
N LEU A 71 -55.37 10.09 23.24
CA LEU A 71 -54.76 9.43 22.08
C LEU A 71 -53.25 9.65 22.03
N TRP A 72 -52.80 10.89 22.26
CA TRP A 72 -51.40 11.29 22.23
C TRP A 72 -50.51 10.43 23.13
N PHE A 73 -51.02 10.00 24.28
CA PHE A 73 -50.31 9.18 25.27
C PHE A 73 -50.80 7.72 25.31
N SER A 74 -51.55 7.27 24.30
CA SER A 74 -52.06 5.91 24.25
C SER A 74 -51.02 4.91 23.69
N PRO A 75 -51.13 3.61 24.02
CA PRO A 75 -50.32 2.56 23.40
C PRO A 75 -50.58 2.34 21.90
N LEU A 76 -51.51 3.09 21.30
CA LEU A 76 -51.77 3.07 19.86
C LEU A 76 -50.79 3.97 19.09
N VAL A 77 -49.99 4.76 19.80
CA VAL A 77 -49.03 5.72 19.26
C VAL A 77 -47.62 5.17 19.44
N GLU A 78 -46.85 5.11 18.35
CA GLU A 78 -45.44 4.69 18.37
C GLU A 78 -44.56 5.85 18.85
N SER A 79 -44.77 7.03 18.27
CA SER A 79 -44.02 8.23 18.60
C SER A 79 -44.92 9.46 18.53
N ALA A 80 -44.65 10.41 19.42
CA ALA A 80 -45.31 11.70 19.41
C ALA A 80 -44.29 12.80 19.70
N SER A 81 -44.30 13.83 18.87
CA SER A 81 -43.53 15.06 19.07
C SER A 81 -44.37 16.09 19.80
N GLU A 82 -43.95 17.36 19.81
CA GLU A 82 -44.80 18.46 20.26
C GLU A 82 -45.93 18.75 19.25
N HIS A 83 -45.71 18.49 17.96
CA HIS A 83 -46.56 18.99 16.87
C HIS A 83 -47.35 17.89 16.14
N SER A 84 -46.85 16.66 16.15
CA SER A 84 -47.43 15.52 15.43
C SER A 84 -47.28 14.20 16.19
N LEU A 85 -48.14 13.24 15.89
CA LEU A 85 -48.01 11.85 16.35
C LEU A 85 -48.03 10.87 15.17
N LEU A 86 -47.43 9.71 15.40
CA LEU A 86 -47.43 8.57 14.49
C LEU A 86 -48.07 7.36 15.18
N LEU A 87 -49.04 6.74 14.52
CA LEU A 87 -49.68 5.53 15.05
C LEU A 87 -48.75 4.33 14.92
N ASP A 88 -48.79 3.45 15.92
CA ASP A 88 -48.12 2.16 15.88
C ASP A 88 -48.52 1.37 14.62
N PRO A 89 -47.58 0.83 13.82
CA PRO A 89 -47.89 0.19 12.55
C PRO A 89 -48.85 -1.00 12.68
N ALA A 90 -48.70 -1.80 13.74
CA ALA A 90 -49.57 -2.94 14.02
C ALA A 90 -50.97 -2.47 14.44
N ALA A 91 -51.04 -1.45 15.31
CA ALA A 91 -52.29 -0.83 15.71
C ALA A 91 -53.03 -0.20 14.51
N ALA A 92 -52.32 0.56 13.69
CA ALA A 92 -52.85 1.21 12.49
C ALA A 92 -53.40 0.17 11.50
N ALA A 93 -52.73 -0.96 11.31
CA ALA A 93 -53.23 -2.05 10.46
C ALA A 93 -54.56 -2.64 10.95
N VAL A 94 -54.69 -2.87 12.27
CA VAL A 94 -55.94 -3.35 12.87
C VAL A 94 -57.05 -2.30 12.76
N LEU A 95 -56.74 -1.03 13.02
CA LEU A 95 -57.67 0.09 12.95
C LEU A 95 -58.18 0.32 11.51
N ARG A 96 -57.31 0.25 10.51
CA ARG A 96 -57.67 0.31 9.09
C ARG A 96 -58.64 -0.81 8.70
N ARG A 97 -58.40 -2.04 9.15
CA ARG A 97 -59.34 -3.17 8.94
C ARG A 97 -60.71 -2.92 9.56
N ARG A 98 -60.78 -2.19 10.69
CA ARG A 98 -62.05 -1.79 11.30
C ARG A 98 -62.72 -0.67 10.50
N LEU A 99 -61.97 0.32 10.05
CA LEU A 99 -62.45 1.40 9.19
C LEU A 99 -63.06 0.85 7.88
N ALA A 100 -62.42 -0.14 7.26
CA ALA A 100 -62.90 -0.79 6.04
C ALA A 100 -64.29 -1.45 6.17
N ARG A 101 -64.69 -1.82 7.40
CA ARG A 101 -66.01 -2.43 7.68
C ARG A 101 -67.11 -1.39 7.87
N ARG A 102 -66.79 -0.10 7.84
CA ARG A 102 -67.77 0.99 7.93
C ARG A 102 -68.47 1.24 6.58
N PRO A 103 -69.64 1.90 6.57
CA PRO A 103 -70.29 2.27 5.33
C PRO A 103 -69.39 3.13 4.46
N LEU A 104 -69.33 2.84 3.16
CA LEU A 104 -68.45 3.54 2.20
C LEU A 104 -68.55 5.09 2.26
N PRO A 105 -69.75 5.72 2.38
CA PRO A 105 -69.84 7.18 2.50
C PRO A 105 -69.12 7.76 3.71
N PHE A 106 -69.08 7.01 4.83
CA PHE A 106 -68.36 7.45 6.03
C PHE A 106 -66.85 7.40 5.81
N VAL A 107 -66.36 6.33 5.19
CA VAL A 107 -64.92 6.16 4.94
C VAL A 107 -64.43 7.15 3.88
N GLN A 108 -65.28 7.51 2.91
CA GLN A 108 -65.03 8.59 1.96
C GLN A 108 -64.95 9.96 2.63
N ASP A 109 -65.88 10.32 3.53
CA ASP A 109 -65.81 11.60 4.28
C ASP A 109 -64.53 11.69 5.14
N VAL A 110 -64.04 10.56 5.68
CA VAL A 110 -62.74 10.49 6.37
C VAL A 110 -61.59 10.78 5.41
N ARG A 111 -61.59 10.16 4.22
CA ARG A 111 -60.55 10.39 3.20
C ARG A 111 -60.56 11.83 2.70
N ASP A 112 -61.72 12.38 2.38
CA ASP A 112 -61.84 13.73 1.85
C ASP A 112 -61.31 14.77 2.85
N LEU A 113 -61.64 14.61 4.14
CA LEU A 113 -61.10 15.45 5.19
C LEU A 113 -59.58 15.36 5.30
N MET A 114 -59.01 14.16 5.18
CA MET A 114 -57.55 13.98 5.18
C MET A 114 -56.90 14.64 3.96
N VAL A 115 -57.41 14.37 2.76
CA VAL A 115 -56.90 14.95 1.52
C VAL A 115 -56.90 16.46 1.61
N GLU A 116 -57.99 17.06 2.12
CA GLU A 116 -58.11 18.50 2.35
C GLU A 116 -57.06 19.02 3.35
N ALA A 117 -56.88 18.31 4.47
CA ALA A 117 -55.92 18.70 5.51
C ALA A 117 -54.47 18.61 5.03
N HIS A 118 -54.15 17.65 4.16
CA HIS A 118 -52.80 17.43 3.64
C HIS A 118 -52.58 18.01 2.23
N LEU A 119 -53.47 18.88 1.73
CA LEU A 119 -53.26 19.58 0.46
C LEU A 119 -51.91 20.33 0.41
N GLY A 120 -51.46 20.88 1.54
CA GLY A 120 -50.17 21.56 1.68
C GLY A 120 -49.01 20.67 2.17
N ALA A 121 -49.27 19.39 2.47
CA ALA A 121 -48.23 18.47 2.90
C ALA A 121 -47.30 18.08 1.73
N GLN A 122 -46.12 17.55 2.05
CA GLN A 122 -45.21 17.06 1.03
C GLN A 122 -45.89 16.00 0.15
N PRO A 123 -45.66 16.01 -1.18
CA PRO A 123 -46.31 15.06 -2.10
C PRO A 123 -46.20 13.60 -1.67
N VAL A 124 -45.10 13.24 -1.01
CA VAL A 124 -44.77 11.89 -0.59
C VAL A 124 -45.69 11.38 0.53
N ALA A 125 -46.08 12.24 1.47
CA ALA A 125 -47.08 11.90 2.47
C ALA A 125 -48.43 11.57 1.83
N ARG A 126 -48.87 12.36 0.83
CA ARG A 126 -50.11 12.11 0.10
C ARG A 126 -50.07 10.81 -0.71
N TRP A 127 -48.94 10.52 -1.37
CA TRP A 127 -48.78 9.26 -2.11
C TRP A 127 -48.88 8.04 -1.20
N PHE A 128 -48.34 8.12 0.02
CA PHE A 128 -48.51 7.05 1.01
C PHE A 128 -49.95 6.86 1.43
N GLU A 129 -50.68 7.95 1.69
CA GLU A 129 -52.10 7.91 2.05
C GLU A 129 -52.95 7.33 0.93
N ASP A 130 -52.64 7.66 -0.33
CA ASP A 130 -53.28 7.08 -1.50
C ASP A 130 -52.98 5.57 -1.64
N LEU A 131 -51.77 5.12 -1.34
CA LEU A 131 -51.42 3.70 -1.32
C LEU A 131 -52.12 2.95 -0.18
N LEU A 132 -52.24 3.55 1.01
CA LEU A 132 -53.02 3.00 2.12
C LEU A 132 -54.50 2.87 1.75
N TRP A 133 -55.05 3.87 1.06
CA TRP A 133 -56.42 3.83 0.57
C TRP A 133 -56.62 2.73 -0.46
N ALA A 134 -55.72 2.61 -1.43
CA ALA A 134 -55.83 1.65 -2.53
C ALA A 134 -55.85 0.19 -2.04
N ASP A 135 -55.12 -0.12 -0.96
CA ASP A 135 -55.13 -1.44 -0.32
C ASP A 135 -56.46 -1.74 0.41
N LEU A 136 -57.09 -0.72 1.00
CA LEU A 136 -58.34 -0.88 1.75
C LEU A 136 -59.56 -1.14 0.85
N PHE A 137 -59.56 -0.58 -0.35
CA PHE A 137 -60.66 -0.70 -1.32
C PHE A 137 -60.17 -1.18 -2.69
N PRO A 138 -59.73 -2.44 -2.80
CA PRO A 138 -59.17 -2.99 -4.04
C PRO A 138 -60.19 -3.01 -5.20
N ALA A 139 -61.50 -3.00 -4.91
CA ALA A 139 -62.55 -2.89 -5.93
C ALA A 139 -62.54 -1.53 -6.68
N THR A 140 -61.93 -0.50 -6.09
CA THR A 140 -61.82 0.85 -6.67
C THR A 140 -60.39 1.20 -7.12
N SER A 141 -59.44 0.28 -6.95
CA SER A 141 -58.02 0.53 -7.21
C SER A 141 -57.42 -0.64 -7.99
N THR A 142 -57.10 -0.40 -9.26
CA THR A 142 -56.51 -1.43 -10.12
C THR A 142 -55.03 -1.65 -9.75
N PRO A 143 -54.47 -2.87 -9.95
CA PRO A 143 -53.04 -3.12 -9.78
C PRO A 143 -52.15 -2.12 -10.53
N GLU A 144 -52.60 -1.66 -11.71
CA GLU A 144 -51.91 -0.64 -12.51
C GLU A 144 -51.83 0.71 -11.80
N HIS A 145 -52.88 1.08 -11.04
CA HIS A 145 -52.89 2.32 -10.25
C HIS A 145 -51.85 2.28 -9.13
N ILE A 146 -51.79 1.16 -8.38
CA ILE A 146 -50.79 0.96 -7.31
C ILE A 146 -49.38 1.02 -7.90
N GLY A 147 -49.15 0.30 -9.01
CA GLY A 147 -47.87 0.32 -9.71
C GLY A 147 -47.48 1.71 -10.22
N GLU A 148 -48.40 2.50 -10.76
CA GLU A 148 -48.12 3.88 -11.20
C GLU A 148 -47.75 4.80 -10.04
N GLN A 149 -48.43 4.70 -8.89
CA GLN A 149 -48.04 5.49 -7.70
C GLN A 149 -46.65 5.11 -7.20
N LEU A 150 -46.34 3.82 -7.10
CA LEU A 150 -44.99 3.37 -6.72
C LEU A 150 -43.93 3.86 -7.72
N ARG A 151 -44.20 3.79 -9.03
CA ARG A 151 -43.28 4.34 -10.05
C ARG A 151 -43.08 5.85 -9.92
N ARG A 152 -44.08 6.62 -9.47
CA ARG A 152 -43.92 8.06 -9.19
C ARG A 152 -42.96 8.30 -8.02
N VAL A 153 -43.10 7.54 -6.93
CA VAL A 153 -42.17 7.61 -5.78
C VAL A 153 -40.77 7.21 -6.22
N LEU A 154 -40.65 6.11 -6.97
CA LEU A 154 -39.36 5.63 -7.46
C LEU A 154 -38.65 6.69 -8.32
N ARG A 155 -39.35 7.32 -9.27
CA ARG A 155 -38.81 8.43 -10.07
C ARG A 155 -38.30 9.60 -9.21
N ALA A 156 -38.97 9.87 -8.10
CA ALA A 156 -38.57 10.93 -7.19
C ALA A 156 -37.35 10.56 -6.33
N VAL A 157 -37.25 9.29 -5.89
CA VAL A 157 -36.08 8.76 -5.18
C VAL A 157 -34.85 8.70 -6.10
N THR A 158 -35.03 8.40 -7.38
CA THR A 158 -33.94 8.33 -8.36
C THR A 158 -33.47 9.70 -8.86
N ALA A 159 -34.14 10.80 -8.48
CA ALA A 159 -33.74 12.14 -8.87
C ALA A 159 -32.38 12.53 -8.23
N ALA A 160 -31.51 13.21 -8.96
CA ALA A 160 -30.20 13.62 -8.45
C ALA A 160 -30.31 14.70 -7.36
N GLY A 161 -29.32 14.75 -6.46
CA GLY A 161 -29.17 15.82 -5.45
C GLY A 161 -30.01 15.64 -4.17
N HIS A 162 -30.07 16.70 -3.36
CA HIS A 162 -30.62 16.68 -2.00
C HIS A 162 -32.10 16.28 -1.93
N ALA A 163 -32.89 16.64 -2.94
CA ALA A 163 -34.31 16.28 -3.00
C ALA A 163 -34.53 14.76 -3.02
N GLY A 164 -33.69 14.00 -3.74
CA GLY A 164 -33.75 12.54 -3.73
C GLY A 164 -33.37 11.95 -2.37
N ASP A 165 -32.45 12.57 -1.64
CA ASP A 165 -32.02 12.12 -0.31
C ASP A 165 -33.12 12.33 0.74
N GLU A 166 -33.84 13.45 0.68
CA GLU A 166 -35.00 13.72 1.55
C GLU A 166 -36.11 12.68 1.33
N ILE A 167 -36.44 12.41 0.06
CA ILE A 167 -37.45 11.41 -0.31
C ILE A 167 -36.97 10.00 0.05
N GLY A 168 -35.67 9.72 -0.08
CA GLY A 168 -35.07 8.46 0.35
C GLY A 168 -35.19 8.22 1.86
N ARG A 169 -34.90 9.24 2.68
CA ARG A 169 -35.10 9.17 4.15
C ARG A 169 -36.55 8.91 4.50
N TRP A 170 -37.46 9.58 3.82
CA TRP A 170 -38.89 9.32 3.94
C TRP A 170 -39.23 7.88 3.57
N ALA A 171 -38.74 7.38 2.43
CA ALA A 171 -39.10 6.06 1.92
C ALA A 171 -38.67 4.93 2.85
N LEU A 172 -37.48 5.02 3.45
CA LEU A 172 -37.01 4.06 4.44
C LEU A 172 -37.87 4.03 5.71
N HIS A 173 -38.48 5.16 6.07
CA HIS A 173 -39.40 5.21 7.20
C HIS A 173 -40.81 4.71 6.83
N TYR A 174 -41.37 5.12 5.70
CA TYR A 174 -42.79 4.91 5.42
C TYR A 174 -43.09 3.66 4.56
N VAL A 175 -42.23 3.26 3.63
CA VAL A 175 -42.48 2.06 2.79
C VAL A 175 -42.59 0.76 3.62
N PRO A 176 -41.79 0.51 4.67
CA PRO A 176 -41.98 -0.65 5.53
C PRO A 176 -43.36 -0.65 6.23
N ARG A 177 -44.02 0.51 6.39
CA ARG A 177 -45.33 0.64 7.05
C ARG A 177 -46.50 0.39 6.10
N LEU A 178 -46.24 0.27 4.80
CA LEU A 178 -47.27 -0.08 3.81
C LEU A 178 -47.79 -1.50 4.03
N PRO A 179 -49.05 -1.79 3.68
CA PRO A 179 -49.62 -3.13 3.72
C PRO A 179 -48.83 -4.12 2.88
N SER A 180 -48.81 -5.40 3.29
CA SER A 180 -48.11 -6.46 2.55
C SER A 180 -48.62 -6.63 1.11
N GLY A 181 -49.89 -6.29 0.84
CA GLY A 181 -50.48 -6.28 -0.49
C GLY A 181 -49.83 -5.28 -1.47
N VAL A 182 -49.21 -4.23 -0.95
CA VAL A 182 -48.45 -3.21 -1.70
C VAL A 182 -46.95 -3.50 -1.66
N ARG A 183 -46.40 -3.95 -0.52
CA ARG A 183 -44.95 -4.26 -0.39
C ARG A 183 -44.48 -5.41 -1.29
N ARG A 184 -45.39 -6.30 -1.71
CA ARG A 184 -45.09 -7.39 -2.65
C ARG A 184 -44.76 -6.91 -4.07
N TYR A 185 -45.08 -5.67 -4.44
CA TYR A 185 -44.72 -5.12 -5.75
C TYR A 185 -43.22 -4.87 -5.82
N ASP A 186 -42.62 -5.09 -6.99
CA ASP A 186 -41.18 -4.89 -7.20
C ASP A 186 -40.76 -3.43 -7.02
N ASP A 187 -41.56 -2.48 -7.48
CA ASP A 187 -41.25 -1.06 -7.30
C ASP A 187 -41.17 -0.65 -5.83
N ALA A 188 -41.96 -1.26 -4.93
CA ALA A 188 -41.87 -1.00 -3.49
C ALA A 188 -40.52 -1.43 -2.92
N TRP A 189 -39.98 -2.56 -3.37
CA TRP A 189 -38.64 -3.02 -3.01
C TRP A 189 -37.54 -2.16 -3.61
N ARG A 190 -37.67 -1.81 -4.90
CA ARG A 190 -36.71 -0.95 -5.60
C ARG A 190 -36.60 0.40 -4.91
N ILE A 191 -37.71 0.97 -4.44
CA ILE A 191 -37.71 2.21 -3.65
C ILE A 191 -36.86 2.05 -2.39
N GLN A 192 -37.03 0.97 -1.62
CA GLN A 192 -36.29 0.80 -0.36
C GLN A 192 -34.80 0.58 -0.61
N VAL A 193 -34.44 -0.28 -1.57
CA VAL A 193 -33.04 -0.55 -1.92
C VAL A 193 -32.36 0.69 -2.48
N ALA A 194 -33.00 1.41 -3.40
CA ALA A 194 -32.47 2.67 -3.95
C ALA A 194 -32.30 3.73 -2.85
N SER A 195 -33.25 3.83 -1.91
CA SER A 195 -33.16 4.76 -0.78
C SER A 195 -32.02 4.40 0.18
N SER A 196 -31.84 3.11 0.51
CA SER A 196 -30.70 2.64 1.32
C SER A 196 -29.38 2.96 0.64
N GLU A 197 -29.24 2.64 -0.65
CA GLU A 197 -28.01 2.84 -1.42
C GLU A 197 -27.61 4.32 -1.48
N ARG A 198 -28.58 5.23 -1.68
CA ARG A 198 -28.32 6.67 -1.67
C ARG A 198 -27.82 7.20 -0.33
N LEU A 199 -28.32 6.63 0.76
CA LEU A 199 -28.01 7.05 2.11
C LEU A 199 -26.79 6.31 2.70
N GLY A 200 -26.14 5.44 1.93
CA GLY A 200 -24.99 4.65 2.39
C GLY A 200 -25.38 3.59 3.43
N LEU A 201 -26.63 3.11 3.41
CA LEU A 201 -27.14 2.12 4.35
C LEU A 201 -27.17 0.73 3.71
N ALA A 202 -27.06 -0.30 4.56
CA ALA A 202 -27.25 -1.68 4.13
C ALA A 202 -28.63 -1.87 3.48
N PRO A 203 -28.75 -2.76 2.47
CA PRO A 203 -30.04 -3.06 1.87
C PRO A 203 -30.97 -3.66 2.95
N PRO A 204 -32.28 -3.35 2.89
CA PRO A 204 -33.25 -3.93 3.80
C PRO A 204 -33.31 -5.46 3.64
N VAL A 205 -33.90 -6.15 4.62
CA VAL A 205 -34.19 -7.59 4.51
C VAL A 205 -35.45 -7.79 3.68
N ASP A 206 -35.39 -8.61 2.64
CA ASP A 206 -36.59 -8.95 1.86
C ASP A 206 -37.39 -10.05 2.57
N HIS A 207 -38.70 -9.84 2.68
CA HIS A 207 -39.62 -10.81 3.25
C HIS A 207 -40.51 -11.45 2.17
N PHE A 208 -40.27 -11.13 0.89
CA PHE A 208 -40.98 -11.68 -0.25
C PHE A 208 -40.00 -12.35 -1.22
N PRO A 209 -40.37 -13.49 -1.84
CA PRO A 209 -39.52 -14.10 -2.85
C PRO A 209 -39.49 -13.22 -4.11
N ARG A 210 -38.29 -12.90 -4.60
CA ARG A 210 -38.06 -12.10 -5.81
C ARG A 210 -37.06 -12.77 -6.74
N PRO A 211 -37.07 -12.44 -8.05
CA PRO A 211 -36.06 -12.93 -8.97
C PRO A 211 -34.64 -12.52 -8.53
N PRO A 212 -33.62 -13.37 -8.77
CA PRO A 212 -32.23 -13.01 -8.54
C PRO A 212 -31.86 -11.77 -9.37
N GLY A 213 -30.99 -10.91 -8.83
CA GLY A 213 -30.58 -9.65 -9.48
C GLY A 213 -31.52 -8.45 -9.27
N THR A 214 -32.71 -8.63 -8.69
CA THR A 214 -33.65 -7.52 -8.43
C THR A 214 -33.04 -6.43 -7.54
N THR A 215 -32.26 -6.81 -6.53
CA THR A 215 -31.56 -5.86 -5.64
C THR A 215 -30.46 -5.10 -6.37
N ALA A 216 -29.65 -5.78 -7.20
CA ALA A 216 -28.62 -5.12 -8.02
C ALA A 216 -29.25 -4.12 -9.01
N ALA A 217 -30.32 -4.52 -9.70
CA ALA A 217 -31.07 -3.66 -10.62
C ALA A 217 -31.80 -2.49 -9.91
N ALA A 218 -31.98 -2.55 -8.59
CA ALA A 218 -32.50 -1.45 -7.79
C ALA A 218 -31.40 -0.47 -7.37
N ARG A 219 -30.23 -0.97 -6.96
CA ARG A 219 -29.04 -0.14 -6.67
C ARG A 219 -28.60 0.65 -7.89
N ALA A 220 -28.56 0.01 -9.06
CA ALA A 220 -28.17 0.62 -10.33
C ALA A 220 -29.04 1.83 -10.73
N LEU A 221 -30.24 2.01 -10.16
CA LEU A 221 -31.10 3.15 -10.46
C LEU A 221 -30.58 4.48 -9.90
N VAL A 222 -29.72 4.44 -8.87
CA VAL A 222 -29.21 5.62 -8.17
C VAL A 222 -27.69 5.73 -8.23
N GLN A 223 -27.00 4.63 -8.53
CA GLN A 223 -25.56 4.59 -8.73
C GLN A 223 -25.15 5.43 -9.95
N ARG A 224 -23.96 5.99 -9.86
CA ARG A 224 -23.25 6.73 -10.89
C ARG A 224 -21.80 6.24 -10.94
N ASP A 225 -21.11 6.53 -12.03
CA ASP A 225 -19.68 6.25 -12.12
C ASP A 225 -18.92 7.17 -11.17
N LEU A 226 -18.28 6.58 -10.16
CA LEU A 226 -17.37 7.25 -9.25
C LEU A 226 -15.93 6.94 -9.69
N PRO A 227 -15.10 7.96 -9.95
CA PRO A 227 -13.71 7.74 -10.32
C PRO A 227 -12.89 7.34 -9.08
N VAL A 228 -12.16 6.24 -9.21
CA VAL A 228 -11.21 5.73 -8.20
C VAL A 228 -9.83 5.67 -8.86
N GLY A 229 -8.86 6.35 -8.26
CA GLY A 229 -7.47 6.26 -8.66
C GLY A 229 -6.87 4.96 -8.18
N VAL A 230 -6.14 4.28 -9.06
CA VAL A 230 -5.43 3.05 -8.78
C VAL A 230 -3.96 3.25 -9.12
N VAL A 231 -3.11 3.10 -8.11
CA VAL A 231 -1.65 3.10 -8.26
C VAL A 231 -1.15 1.70 -7.92
N ALA A 232 -0.49 1.05 -8.86
CA ALA A 232 0.16 -0.23 -8.60
C ALA A 232 1.48 0.01 -7.87
N ARG A 233 1.73 -0.75 -6.80
CA ARG A 233 3.01 -0.79 -6.09
C ARG A 233 3.60 -2.20 -6.18
N SER A 234 4.89 -2.31 -5.93
CA SER A 234 5.59 -3.59 -5.78
C SER A 234 5.02 -4.48 -4.67
N ASP A 235 4.37 -3.90 -3.66
CA ASP A 235 3.75 -4.67 -2.57
C ASP A 235 2.24 -4.89 -2.74
N GLY A 236 1.56 -4.25 -3.70
CA GLY A 236 0.12 -4.36 -3.90
C GLY A 236 -0.48 -3.14 -4.63
N LEU A 237 -1.62 -2.63 -4.15
CA LEU A 237 -2.34 -1.51 -4.77
C LEU A 237 -2.58 -0.36 -3.78
N VAL A 238 -2.59 0.87 -4.27
CA VAL A 238 -3.18 2.03 -3.57
C VAL A 238 -4.40 2.48 -4.33
N LEU A 239 -5.54 2.51 -3.64
CA LEU A 239 -6.82 2.95 -4.16
C LEU A 239 -7.18 4.28 -3.50
N SER A 240 -7.45 5.31 -4.29
CA SER A 240 -7.78 6.63 -3.77
C SER A 240 -9.02 7.21 -4.43
N ARG A 241 -9.79 7.97 -3.65
CA ARG A 241 -10.92 8.74 -4.16
C ARG A 241 -10.91 10.12 -3.48
N PRO A 242 -10.80 11.23 -4.23
CA PRO A 242 -10.64 11.29 -5.69
C PRO A 242 -9.30 10.69 -6.17
N PRO A 243 -9.17 10.37 -7.47
CA PRO A 243 -7.91 9.87 -8.02
C PRO A 243 -6.75 10.85 -7.78
N VAL A 244 -5.63 10.35 -7.26
CA VAL A 244 -4.39 11.12 -7.13
C VAL A 244 -3.72 11.32 -8.49
N GLU A 245 -2.92 12.38 -8.63
CA GLU A 245 -2.21 12.69 -9.88
C GLU A 245 -1.31 11.52 -10.30
N GLY A 246 -1.37 11.12 -11.58
CA GLY A 246 -0.63 9.97 -12.12
C GLY A 246 -1.29 8.60 -11.91
N ALA A 247 -2.38 8.51 -11.12
CA ALA A 247 -3.09 7.25 -10.92
C ALA A 247 -3.93 6.82 -12.13
N ARG A 248 -3.98 5.52 -12.40
CA ARG A 248 -4.92 4.95 -13.38
C ARG A 248 -6.34 5.09 -12.83
N THR A 249 -7.23 5.75 -13.55
CA THR A 249 -8.62 5.92 -13.10
C THR A 249 -9.47 4.70 -13.48
N VAL A 250 -10.11 4.10 -12.49
CA VAL A 250 -11.13 3.06 -12.61
C VAL A 250 -12.50 3.66 -12.26
N LEU A 251 -13.56 3.18 -12.91
CA LEU A 251 -14.93 3.63 -12.65
C LEU A 251 -15.67 2.57 -11.84
N ALA A 252 -16.09 2.94 -10.63
CA ALA A 252 -16.89 2.10 -9.75
C ALA A 252 -18.33 2.66 -9.64
N ALA A 253 -19.33 1.78 -9.75
CA ALA A 253 -20.72 2.18 -9.56
C ALA A 253 -21.00 2.47 -8.07
N GLY A 254 -21.46 3.68 -7.76
CA GLY A 254 -21.78 4.08 -6.39
C GLY A 254 -22.51 5.42 -6.31
N VAL A 255 -22.91 5.84 -5.11
CA VAL A 255 -23.53 7.16 -4.88
C VAL A 255 -22.58 8.08 -4.12
N ARG A 256 -22.20 7.66 -2.92
CA ARG A 256 -21.27 8.35 -2.01
C ARG A 256 -20.06 7.50 -1.69
N THR A 257 -20.21 6.18 -1.72
CA THR A 257 -19.18 5.16 -1.54
C THR A 257 -18.97 4.42 -2.85
N ALA A 258 -17.72 4.15 -3.20
CA ALA A 258 -17.34 3.24 -4.27
C ALA A 258 -17.06 1.87 -3.65
N ARG A 259 -17.71 0.81 -4.13
CA ARG A 259 -17.47 -0.56 -3.67
C ARG A 259 -16.64 -1.31 -4.70
N ILE A 260 -15.52 -1.88 -4.25
CA ILE A 260 -14.58 -2.60 -5.09
C ILE A 260 -14.17 -3.88 -4.36
N GLU A 261 -14.21 -5.01 -5.07
CA GLU A 261 -13.60 -6.25 -4.64
C GLU A 261 -12.23 -6.38 -5.30
N ALA A 262 -11.19 -6.75 -4.55
CA ALA A 262 -9.84 -6.94 -5.04
C ALA A 262 -9.39 -8.39 -4.80
N ALA A 263 -8.99 -9.09 -5.87
CA ALA A 263 -8.54 -10.48 -5.82
C ALA A 263 -7.18 -10.63 -6.51
N SER A 264 -6.28 -11.43 -5.95
CA SER A 264 -5.02 -11.74 -6.64
C SER A 264 -5.25 -12.79 -7.71
N LEU A 265 -4.75 -12.55 -8.92
CA LEU A 265 -4.81 -13.53 -10.01
C LEU A 265 -3.81 -14.69 -9.83
N LEU A 266 -2.81 -14.53 -8.95
CA LEU A 266 -1.84 -15.59 -8.63
C LEU A 266 -2.43 -16.67 -7.71
N ALA A 267 -3.51 -16.34 -6.99
CA ALA A 267 -4.24 -17.29 -6.15
C ALA A 267 -5.75 -17.03 -6.25
N PRO A 268 -6.41 -17.45 -7.35
CA PRO A 268 -7.83 -17.23 -7.59
C PRO A 268 -8.75 -17.85 -6.54
N GLN A 269 -8.25 -18.83 -5.78
CA GLN A 269 -8.98 -19.51 -4.72
C GLN A 269 -9.00 -18.72 -3.40
N SER A 270 -8.12 -17.72 -3.24
CA SER A 270 -8.16 -16.82 -2.08
C SER A 270 -9.42 -15.93 -2.15
N PRO A 271 -10.12 -15.71 -1.03
CA PRO A 271 -11.29 -14.83 -1.01
C PRO A 271 -10.90 -13.39 -1.37
N PRO A 272 -11.72 -12.66 -2.16
CA PRO A 272 -11.44 -11.28 -2.49
C PRO A 272 -11.60 -10.35 -1.29
N VAL A 273 -10.82 -9.27 -1.28
CA VAL A 273 -10.94 -8.20 -0.30
C VAL A 273 -12.02 -7.24 -0.73
N ARG A 274 -13.02 -7.02 0.11
CA ARG A 274 -14.09 -6.05 -0.14
C ARG A 274 -13.72 -4.70 0.46
N LEU A 275 -13.75 -3.66 -0.36
CA LEU A 275 -13.42 -2.30 0.02
C LEU A 275 -14.60 -1.36 -0.26
N GLU A 276 -14.89 -0.48 0.69
CA GLU A 276 -15.81 0.65 0.52
C GLU A 276 -15.01 1.95 0.66
N LEU A 277 -14.90 2.73 -0.42
CA LEU A 277 -14.13 3.97 -0.47
C LEU A 277 -15.07 5.18 -0.49
N GLU A 278 -15.02 6.00 0.55
CA GLU A 278 -15.71 7.29 0.63
C GLU A 278 -14.97 8.38 -0.18
N GLU A 279 -15.45 9.62 -0.08
CA GLU A 279 -14.75 10.79 -0.61
C GLU A 279 -13.56 11.13 0.29
N ASP A 280 -12.44 11.55 -0.30
CA ASP A 280 -11.16 11.86 0.34
C ASP A 280 -10.49 10.70 1.10
N GLN A 281 -10.77 9.46 0.71
CA GLN A 281 -10.13 8.27 1.28
C GLN A 281 -9.06 7.68 0.34
N SER A 282 -7.98 7.22 0.95
CA SER A 282 -6.93 6.44 0.30
C SER A 282 -6.66 5.18 1.12
N VAL A 283 -6.62 4.03 0.46
CA VAL A 283 -6.39 2.72 1.07
C VAL A 283 -5.24 2.03 0.36
N HIS A 284 -4.22 1.65 1.12
CA HIS A 284 -3.13 0.79 0.66
C HIS A 284 -3.47 -0.67 0.97
N LEU A 285 -3.47 -1.49 -0.07
CA LEU A 285 -3.80 -2.91 -0.02
C LEU A 285 -2.58 -3.72 -0.49
N PRO A 286 -1.66 -4.07 0.43
CA PRO A 286 -0.57 -4.98 0.11
C PRO A 286 -1.07 -6.42 -0.06
N PHE A 287 -0.39 -7.20 -0.89
CA PHE A 287 -0.61 -8.63 -1.05
C PHE A 287 0.69 -9.37 -0.76
N THR A 288 0.65 -10.28 0.20
CA THR A 288 1.69 -11.30 0.39
C THR A 288 1.35 -12.50 -0.47
N VAL A 289 2.29 -12.96 -1.29
CA VAL A 289 2.12 -14.08 -2.20
C VAL A 289 3.13 -15.17 -1.86
N VAL A 290 2.67 -16.43 -1.84
CA VAL A 290 3.54 -17.60 -1.85
C VAL A 290 3.20 -18.45 -3.07
N GLN A 291 4.10 -18.55 -4.04
CA GLN A 291 3.89 -19.31 -5.26
C GLN A 291 4.80 -20.54 -5.29
N ARG A 292 4.23 -21.72 -5.56
CA ARG A 292 5.02 -22.92 -5.82
C ARG A 292 5.60 -22.84 -7.23
N VAL A 293 6.83 -23.32 -7.39
CA VAL A 293 7.53 -23.38 -8.67
C VAL A 293 8.12 -24.78 -8.83
N SER A 294 8.00 -25.37 -10.00
CA SER A 294 8.61 -26.68 -10.31
C SER A 294 10.14 -26.61 -10.34
N VAL A 295 10.82 -27.77 -10.37
CA VAL A 295 12.28 -27.86 -10.48
C VAL A 295 12.83 -27.03 -11.65
N SER A 296 12.12 -27.03 -12.78
CA SER A 296 12.50 -26.29 -14.01
C SER A 296 12.08 -24.82 -14.02
N GLY A 297 11.49 -24.32 -12.93
CA GLY A 297 11.06 -22.93 -12.81
C GLY A 297 9.62 -22.64 -13.22
N GLU A 298 8.81 -23.63 -13.64
CA GLU A 298 7.41 -23.38 -14.02
C GLU A 298 6.54 -23.02 -12.81
N PRO A 299 5.82 -21.87 -12.84
CA PRO A 299 4.94 -21.47 -11.75
C PRO A 299 3.74 -22.42 -11.64
N GLY A 300 3.39 -22.77 -10.42
CA GLY A 300 2.25 -23.59 -10.05
C GLY A 300 1.27 -22.82 -9.16
N GLN A 301 0.47 -23.57 -8.40
CA GLN A 301 -0.47 -22.99 -7.44
C GLN A 301 0.26 -22.19 -6.36
N GLY A 302 -0.41 -21.16 -5.87
CA GLY A 302 0.08 -20.31 -4.79
C GLY A 302 -1.04 -19.83 -3.89
N ILE A 303 -0.66 -19.11 -2.83
CA ILE A 303 -1.57 -18.41 -1.94
C ILE A 303 -1.34 -16.91 -2.12
N ALA A 304 -2.40 -16.12 -2.00
CA ALA A 304 -2.31 -14.68 -1.87
C ALA A 304 -3.10 -14.25 -0.65
N HIS A 305 -2.44 -13.56 0.26
CA HIS A 305 -3.01 -13.03 1.48
C HIS A 305 -2.98 -11.50 1.41
N ALA A 306 -4.10 -10.85 1.72
CA ALA A 306 -4.16 -9.40 1.79
C ALA A 306 -3.56 -8.91 3.11
N GLY A 307 -2.50 -8.11 3.03
CA GLY A 307 -1.69 -7.70 4.16
C GLY A 307 -0.19 -7.89 3.91
N SER A 308 0.61 -7.11 4.62
CA SER A 308 2.06 -7.29 4.64
C SER A 308 2.41 -8.36 5.67
N ALA A 309 3.07 -9.43 5.23
CA ALA A 309 3.63 -10.43 6.12
C ALA A 309 4.98 -9.97 6.65
N ASP A 310 5.19 -10.09 7.96
CA ASP A 310 6.49 -9.92 8.57
C ASP A 310 7.37 -11.17 8.32
N GLU A 311 6.74 -12.35 8.31
CA GLU A 311 7.42 -13.61 8.01
C GLU A 311 6.52 -14.67 7.35
N VAL A 312 7.13 -15.51 6.52
CA VAL A 312 6.50 -16.68 5.91
C VAL A 312 7.36 -17.91 6.18
N ALA A 313 6.71 -19.02 6.55
CA ALA A 313 7.32 -20.33 6.71
C ALA A 313 6.60 -21.38 5.84
N VAL A 314 7.37 -22.32 5.31
CA VAL A 314 6.89 -23.36 4.38
C VAL A 314 7.34 -24.73 4.87
N ALA A 315 6.43 -25.71 4.86
CA ALA A 315 6.74 -27.09 5.16
C ALA A 315 7.50 -27.69 3.96
N SER A 316 8.70 -28.22 4.20
CA SER A 316 9.56 -28.73 3.14
C SER A 316 9.23 -30.17 2.71
N GLY A 317 8.66 -30.99 3.60
CA GLY A 317 8.34 -32.41 3.39
C GLY A 317 7.08 -32.65 2.54
N ALA A 318 6.66 -33.90 2.39
CA ALA A 318 5.39 -34.24 1.75
C ALA A 318 4.24 -34.02 2.76
N VAL A 319 3.25 -33.21 2.39
CA VAL A 319 2.09 -32.87 3.25
C VAL A 319 0.82 -33.31 2.52
N GLU A 320 0.27 -34.49 2.86
CA GLU A 320 -0.98 -34.98 2.25
C GLU A 320 -2.23 -34.39 2.93
N GLU A 321 -2.21 -34.25 4.26
CA GLU A 321 -3.24 -33.59 5.06
C GLU A 321 -2.55 -32.73 6.13
N GLY A 322 -2.60 -31.40 6.02
CA GLY A 322 -1.95 -30.52 7.00
C GLY A 322 -1.67 -29.11 6.51
N VAL A 323 -0.89 -28.39 7.31
CA VAL A 323 -0.48 -27.01 7.03
C VAL A 323 0.73 -27.03 6.11
N ARG A 324 0.62 -26.41 4.93
CA ARG A 324 1.73 -26.25 3.98
C ARG A 324 2.46 -24.92 4.15
N TYR A 325 1.72 -23.86 4.42
CA TYR A 325 2.25 -22.50 4.54
C TYR A 325 1.76 -21.86 5.84
N ALA A 326 2.63 -21.12 6.51
CA ALA A 326 2.29 -20.28 7.65
C ALA A 326 2.76 -18.85 7.39
N VAL A 327 1.89 -17.87 7.64
CA VAL A 327 2.13 -16.45 7.38
C VAL A 327 1.93 -15.68 8.67
N LEU A 328 2.97 -14.98 9.13
CA LEU A 328 2.91 -14.05 10.26
C LEU A 328 2.60 -12.65 9.74
N LEU A 329 1.43 -12.13 10.09
CA LEU A 329 0.98 -10.79 9.74
C LEU A 329 1.55 -9.74 10.70
N ALA A 330 1.62 -8.49 10.24
CA ALA A 330 2.07 -7.35 11.03
C ALA A 330 1.22 -7.07 12.28
N ASP A 331 -0.01 -7.58 12.35
CA ASP A 331 -0.87 -7.50 13.54
C ASP A 331 -0.57 -8.57 14.61
N GLY A 332 0.41 -9.45 14.33
CA GLY A 332 0.82 -10.56 15.19
C GLY A 332 0.02 -11.85 14.98
N THR A 333 -0.88 -11.92 14.00
CA THR A 333 -1.63 -13.15 13.71
C THR A 333 -0.80 -14.10 12.83
N VAL A 334 -0.69 -15.36 13.23
CA VAL A 334 -0.18 -16.44 12.37
C VAL A 334 -1.36 -17.10 11.66
N VAL A 335 -1.38 -17.03 10.33
CA VAL A 335 -2.40 -17.63 9.46
C VAL A 335 -1.82 -18.88 8.81
N LEU A 336 -2.56 -19.98 8.91
CA LEU A 336 -2.16 -21.29 8.40
C LEU A 336 -2.93 -21.62 7.12
N HIS A 337 -2.23 -22.13 6.12
CA HIS A 337 -2.79 -22.50 4.83
C HIS A 337 -2.41 -23.94 4.44
N ALA A 338 -3.35 -24.67 3.85
CA ALA A 338 -3.13 -25.96 3.21
C ALA A 338 -2.40 -25.80 1.86
N GLU A 339 -2.04 -26.93 1.23
CA GLU A 339 -1.31 -26.92 -0.06
C GLU A 339 -2.12 -26.28 -1.20
N ASP A 340 -3.45 -26.44 -1.19
CA ASP A 340 -4.37 -25.80 -2.14
C ASP A 340 -4.59 -24.30 -1.86
N GLY A 341 -4.00 -23.77 -0.79
CA GLY A 341 -4.11 -22.39 -0.33
C GLY A 341 -5.30 -22.09 0.58
N THR A 342 -6.14 -23.08 0.88
CA THR A 342 -7.26 -22.93 1.81
C THR A 342 -6.74 -22.55 3.19
N GLU A 343 -7.32 -21.51 3.80
CA GLU A 343 -7.01 -21.12 5.17
C GLU A 343 -7.52 -22.20 6.15
N THR A 344 -6.62 -22.82 6.90
CA THR A 344 -6.94 -23.91 7.85
C THR A 344 -7.05 -23.43 9.29
N GLY A 345 -6.54 -22.24 9.62
CA GLY A 345 -6.66 -21.66 10.96
C GLY A 345 -5.90 -20.36 11.17
N ARG A 346 -6.22 -19.67 12.27
CA ARG A 346 -5.55 -18.44 12.74
C ARG A 346 -5.15 -18.58 14.19
N ILE A 347 -3.93 -18.16 14.51
CA ILE A 347 -3.36 -18.18 15.86
C ILE A 347 -2.96 -16.73 16.22
N PRO A 348 -3.58 -16.11 17.24
CA PRO A 348 -3.12 -14.81 17.71
C PRO A 348 -1.80 -14.97 18.49
N ALA A 349 -0.73 -14.30 18.05
CA ALA A 349 0.51 -14.18 18.80
C ALA A 349 0.64 -12.75 19.38
N THR A 350 0.94 -12.65 20.67
CA THR A 350 1.00 -11.36 21.39
C THR A 350 2.44 -10.84 21.45
N PHE A 351 2.77 -9.81 20.68
CA PHE A 351 4.12 -9.22 20.72
C PHE A 351 4.17 -8.05 21.72
N GLU A 352 4.86 -8.21 22.85
CA GLU A 352 5.24 -7.08 23.72
C GLU A 352 6.54 -6.42 23.18
N GLY A 353 6.41 -5.29 22.46
CA GLY A 353 7.54 -4.49 21.96
C GLY A 353 7.85 -4.62 20.45
N SER A 354 8.85 -3.88 19.95
CA SER A 354 9.14 -3.75 18.51
C SER A 354 9.79 -4.98 17.86
N ARG A 355 9.01 -5.55 16.93
CA ARG A 355 9.32 -6.04 15.57
C ARG A 355 10.51 -6.99 15.34
N ARG A 356 10.25 -8.28 15.56
CA ARG A 356 10.17 -9.34 14.52
C ARG A 356 10.05 -10.70 15.23
N GLY A 357 8.87 -11.32 15.14
CA GLY A 357 8.71 -12.71 15.55
C GLY A 357 9.32 -13.63 14.50
N SER A 358 10.24 -14.50 14.89
CA SER A 358 10.69 -15.56 14.01
C SER A 358 9.57 -16.59 13.84
N LEU A 359 9.28 -17.06 12.64
CA LEU A 359 8.29 -18.10 12.34
C LEU A 359 8.94 -19.30 11.64
N SER A 360 8.57 -20.51 12.06
CA SER A 360 9.02 -21.76 11.44
C SER A 360 7.89 -22.80 11.41
N LEU A 361 7.93 -23.67 10.40
CA LEU A 361 6.98 -24.75 10.17
C LEU A 361 7.77 -26.06 10.04
N SER A 362 7.29 -27.14 10.66
CA SER A 362 7.91 -28.46 10.56
C SER A 362 7.80 -29.02 9.13
N ALA A 363 8.71 -29.93 8.75
CA ALA A 363 8.73 -30.49 7.40
C ALA A 363 7.41 -31.20 7.02
N ASP A 364 6.76 -31.83 8.00
CA ASP A 364 5.47 -32.54 7.86
C ASP A 364 4.23 -31.63 8.03
N GLY A 365 4.41 -30.35 8.37
CA GLY A 365 3.30 -29.42 8.60
C GLY A 365 2.53 -29.64 9.92
N ALA A 366 3.02 -30.54 10.80
CA ALA A 366 2.38 -30.88 12.05
C ALA A 366 2.64 -29.89 13.19
N GLY A 367 3.71 -29.09 13.11
CA GLY A 367 4.14 -28.16 14.15
C GLY A 367 4.50 -26.78 13.59
N VAL A 368 3.99 -25.73 14.22
CA VAL A 368 4.33 -24.32 13.96
C VAL A 368 5.01 -23.75 15.19
N ALA A 369 6.07 -22.96 15.00
CA ALA A 369 6.74 -22.30 16.12
C ALA A 369 7.04 -20.83 15.82
N TRP A 370 6.90 -19.98 16.84
CA TRP A 370 7.28 -18.58 16.76
C TRP A 370 7.92 -18.05 18.05
N THR A 371 8.55 -16.87 17.98
CA THR A 371 9.11 -16.19 19.15
C THR A 371 8.17 -15.13 19.73
N GLU A 372 8.02 -15.10 21.05
CA GLU A 372 7.17 -14.16 21.78
C GLU A 372 7.84 -13.75 23.10
N GLY A 373 8.16 -12.45 23.27
CA GLY A 373 8.73 -11.93 24.53
C GLY A 373 10.01 -12.65 24.99
N GLY A 374 10.85 -13.10 24.05
CA GLY A 374 12.06 -13.88 24.35
C GLY A 374 11.81 -15.36 24.66
N ARG A 375 10.60 -15.88 24.42
CA ARG A 375 10.26 -17.31 24.51
C ARG A 375 9.98 -17.88 23.14
N ALA A 376 10.24 -19.17 22.94
CA ALA A 376 9.78 -19.91 21.78
C ALA A 376 8.46 -20.61 22.12
N ILE A 377 7.43 -20.37 21.33
CA ILE A 377 6.12 -21.03 21.44
C ILE A 377 5.99 -22.07 20.35
N GLU A 378 5.57 -23.28 20.72
CA GLU A 378 5.27 -24.37 19.80
C GLU A 378 3.77 -24.68 19.80
N TYR A 379 3.23 -24.89 18.60
CA TYR A 379 1.82 -25.18 18.37
C TYR A 379 1.67 -26.40 17.47
N GLU A 380 0.91 -27.38 17.94
CA GLU A 380 0.59 -28.60 17.21
C GLU A 380 -0.68 -28.38 16.36
N THR A 381 -0.53 -28.46 15.04
CA THR A 381 -1.58 -28.09 14.08
C THR A 381 -2.75 -29.09 14.10
N ALA A 382 -2.46 -30.38 14.26
CA ALA A 382 -3.46 -31.45 14.28
C ALA A 382 -4.39 -31.41 15.50
N THR A 383 -3.87 -31.05 16.68
CA THR A 383 -4.64 -31.01 17.93
C THR A 383 -5.15 -29.62 18.29
N ALA A 384 -4.76 -28.60 17.52
CA ALA A 384 -5.01 -27.19 17.78
C ALA A 384 -4.59 -26.74 19.19
N ARG A 385 -3.48 -27.31 19.70
CA ARG A 385 -2.98 -27.05 21.06
C ARG A 385 -1.58 -26.48 21.02
N GLN A 386 -1.36 -25.50 21.91
CA GLN A 386 -0.03 -25.06 22.26
C GLN A 386 0.66 -26.17 23.07
N ALA A 387 1.76 -26.70 22.53
CA ALA A 387 2.43 -27.89 23.09
C ALA A 387 3.42 -27.52 24.21
N ALA A 388 4.19 -26.44 24.04
CA ALA A 388 5.12 -25.95 25.06
C ALA A 388 5.56 -24.49 24.80
N ALA A 389 5.84 -23.75 25.87
CA ALA A 389 6.58 -22.49 25.82
C ALA A 389 7.94 -22.70 26.48
N HIS A 390 9.02 -22.51 25.72
CA HIS A 390 10.37 -22.70 26.20
C HIS A 390 10.98 -21.36 26.62
N GLY A 391 11.28 -21.22 27.91
CA GLY A 391 11.92 -20.03 28.47
C GLY A 391 13.44 -20.16 28.51
N TRP A 392 14.15 -19.13 28.03
CA TRP A 392 15.61 -19.11 27.94
C TRP A 392 16.23 -17.96 28.74
N PRO A 393 17.47 -18.15 29.24
CA PRO A 393 18.25 -17.06 29.84
C PRO A 393 18.82 -16.16 28.72
N GLY A 394 17.98 -15.37 28.06
CA GLY A 394 18.39 -14.46 26.98
C GLY A 394 17.26 -14.12 26.01
N TYR A 395 17.55 -13.29 25.01
CA TYR A 395 16.61 -12.95 23.94
C TYR A 395 16.67 -14.02 22.84
N VAL A 396 15.54 -14.60 22.47
CA VAL A 396 15.48 -15.59 21.36
C VAL A 396 15.19 -14.86 20.06
N ASP A 397 16.16 -14.89 19.15
CA ASP A 397 16.09 -14.18 17.87
C ASP A 397 15.48 -15.06 16.77
N ARG A 398 15.81 -16.37 16.72
CA ARG A 398 15.25 -17.30 15.72
C ARG A 398 14.93 -18.69 16.26
N VAL A 399 13.88 -19.30 15.69
CA VAL A 399 13.45 -20.69 15.95
C VAL A 399 13.36 -21.48 14.65
N ARG A 400 13.77 -22.76 14.67
CA ARG A 400 13.75 -23.66 13.49
C ARG A 400 13.46 -25.11 13.92
N PHE A 401 12.82 -25.89 13.05
CA PHE A 401 12.76 -27.34 13.18
C PHE A 401 13.97 -28.00 12.48
N PRO A 402 14.75 -28.85 13.15
CA PRO A 402 15.79 -29.67 12.56
C PRO A 402 15.20 -30.95 11.94
N GLY A 403 15.26 -31.06 10.61
CA GLY A 403 15.00 -32.30 9.87
C GLY A 403 13.54 -32.80 9.83
N ASP A 404 13.35 -33.94 9.15
CA ASP A 404 12.08 -34.46 8.62
C ASP A 404 11.03 -34.97 9.62
N HIS A 405 11.22 -34.81 10.93
CA HIS A 405 10.21 -35.23 11.90
C HIS A 405 10.10 -34.25 13.07
N ALA A 406 8.87 -34.12 13.59
CA ALA A 406 8.43 -33.35 14.75
C ALA A 406 9.19 -33.59 16.09
N ALA A 407 10.40 -34.13 16.08
CA ALA A 407 11.21 -34.43 17.25
C ALA A 407 12.27 -33.36 17.54
N GLY A 408 11.79 -32.16 17.92
CA GLY A 408 12.51 -31.20 18.76
C GLY A 408 12.93 -29.90 18.08
N LEU A 409 12.56 -28.76 18.65
CA LEU A 409 12.96 -27.42 18.21
C LEU A 409 14.48 -27.18 18.34
N GLY A 410 15.11 -26.76 17.25
CA GLY A 410 16.41 -26.11 17.26
C GLY A 410 16.23 -24.62 17.51
N GLN A 411 16.94 -24.07 18.50
CA GLN A 411 16.74 -22.68 18.92
C GLN A 411 18.05 -21.90 18.88
N LEU A 412 17.99 -20.67 18.35
CA LEU A 412 19.09 -19.71 18.34
C LEU A 412 18.77 -18.53 19.27
N GLY A 413 19.44 -18.48 20.42
CA GLY A 413 19.33 -17.39 21.39
C GLY A 413 20.54 -16.46 21.36
N VAL A 414 20.32 -15.17 21.60
CA VAL A 414 21.36 -14.13 21.77
C VAL A 414 21.49 -13.76 23.24
N GLN A 415 22.72 -13.77 23.74
CA GLN A 415 23.09 -13.21 25.05
C GLN A 415 24.43 -12.48 24.91
N ASP A 416 24.46 -11.17 25.18
CA ASP A 416 25.70 -10.37 25.26
C ASP A 416 26.67 -10.61 24.06
N ASP A 417 26.16 -10.45 22.82
CA ASP A 417 26.84 -10.70 21.54
C ASP A 417 27.23 -12.16 21.24
N ARG A 418 26.70 -13.12 22.00
CA ARG A 418 26.94 -14.55 21.83
C ARG A 418 25.67 -15.25 21.40
N PHE A 419 25.80 -16.13 20.42
CA PHE A 419 24.73 -16.95 19.88
C PHE A 419 24.86 -18.37 20.42
N PHE A 420 23.74 -18.94 20.85
CA PHE A 420 23.66 -20.33 21.29
C PHE A 420 22.83 -21.12 20.32
N LEU A 421 23.44 -22.13 19.70
CA LEU A 421 22.69 -23.15 19.00
C LEU A 421 22.38 -24.26 20.01
N SER A 422 21.09 -24.48 20.30
CA SER A 422 20.67 -25.64 21.10
C SER A 422 20.02 -26.67 20.19
N GLY A 423 20.68 -27.83 20.07
CA GLY A 423 20.00 -29.08 19.74
C GLY A 423 19.20 -29.61 20.94
N ARG A 424 18.54 -30.77 20.76
CA ARG A 424 17.65 -31.47 21.71
C ARG A 424 17.98 -31.29 23.20
N PRO A 425 17.00 -31.44 24.13
CA PRO A 425 17.29 -31.52 25.55
C PRO A 425 18.32 -32.63 25.83
N GLY A 426 19.54 -32.26 26.23
CA GLY A 426 20.66 -33.18 26.48
C GLY A 426 21.79 -33.16 25.44
N MET A 427 21.64 -32.45 24.32
CA MET A 427 22.72 -32.17 23.36
C MET A 427 23.48 -30.91 23.80
N GLY A 428 24.81 -30.92 23.67
CA GLY A 428 25.66 -29.80 24.12
C GLY A 428 25.35 -28.49 23.39
N HIS A 429 25.53 -27.37 24.09
CA HIS A 429 25.41 -26.04 23.49
C HIS A 429 26.63 -25.74 22.61
N VAL A 430 26.41 -25.44 21.33
CA VAL A 430 27.45 -24.86 20.49
C VAL A 430 27.42 -23.34 20.67
N ARG A 431 28.52 -22.79 21.21
CA ARG A 431 28.67 -21.35 21.43
C ARG A 431 29.32 -20.72 20.20
N VAL A 432 28.64 -19.73 19.62
CA VAL A 432 29.12 -19.01 18.44
C VAL A 432 29.18 -17.53 18.79
N ARG A 433 30.32 -16.88 18.53
CA ARG A 433 30.53 -15.46 18.85
C ARG A 433 30.52 -14.60 17.59
N ALA A 434 29.36 -14.20 17.08
CA ALA A 434 29.32 -13.36 15.89
C ALA A 434 29.72 -11.91 16.22
N ALA A 435 30.18 -11.14 15.22
CA ALA A 435 30.61 -9.75 15.43
C ALA A 435 29.44 -8.74 15.36
N GLY A 436 28.22 -9.19 15.05
CA GLY A 436 27.00 -8.40 14.93
C GLY A 436 25.73 -9.26 14.87
N PRO A 437 24.53 -8.65 14.64
CA PRO A 437 23.25 -9.36 14.59
C PRO A 437 23.20 -10.38 13.44
N VAL A 438 22.51 -11.51 13.59
CA VAL A 438 22.50 -12.56 12.54
C VAL A 438 21.53 -12.22 11.41
N ARG A 439 22.07 -12.09 10.19
CA ARG A 439 21.30 -11.79 8.98
C ARG A 439 20.71 -13.04 8.32
N ALA A 440 21.50 -14.12 8.24
CA ALA A 440 21.09 -15.39 7.65
C ALA A 440 21.68 -16.58 8.42
N LEU A 441 20.97 -17.70 8.41
CA LEU A 441 21.36 -18.93 9.09
C LEU A 441 20.94 -20.14 8.26
N TRP A 442 21.78 -21.16 8.21
CA TRP A 442 21.46 -22.48 7.71
C TRP A 442 21.95 -23.57 8.68
N LEU A 443 21.22 -24.69 8.74
CA LEU A 443 21.53 -25.86 9.57
C LEU A 443 21.34 -27.14 8.75
N SER A 444 22.24 -28.11 8.91
CA SER A 444 22.10 -29.44 8.32
C SER A 444 21.00 -30.26 8.99
N ALA A 445 20.54 -31.31 8.30
CA ALA A 445 19.44 -32.15 8.78
C ALA A 445 19.79 -32.92 10.07
N ASP A 446 21.06 -33.23 10.27
CA ASP A 446 21.59 -33.89 11.49
C ASP A 446 21.92 -32.89 12.63
N GLY A 447 21.91 -31.59 12.35
CA GLY A 447 22.26 -30.53 13.31
C GLY A 447 23.75 -30.42 13.63
N GLU A 448 24.62 -31.17 12.95
CA GLU A 448 26.08 -31.18 13.18
C GLU A 448 26.81 -30.07 12.42
N CYS A 449 26.21 -29.57 11.33
CA CYS A 449 26.74 -28.46 10.52
C CYS A 449 25.83 -27.23 10.59
N ALA A 450 26.44 -26.04 10.70
CA ALA A 450 25.73 -24.76 10.68
C ALA A 450 26.50 -23.70 9.90
N ALA A 451 25.78 -22.83 9.21
CA ALA A 451 26.33 -21.65 8.56
C ALA A 451 25.62 -20.39 9.06
N VAL A 452 26.38 -19.41 9.53
CA VAL A 452 25.86 -18.15 10.08
C VAL A 452 26.42 -16.99 9.27
N VAL A 453 25.57 -16.04 8.93
CA VAL A 453 25.97 -14.75 8.36
C VAL A 453 25.64 -13.66 9.37
N ASP A 454 26.65 -12.92 9.81
CA ASP A 454 26.46 -11.80 10.75
C ASP A 454 26.10 -10.48 10.05
N GLY A 455 25.84 -9.44 10.83
CA GLY A 455 25.37 -8.14 10.35
C GLY A 455 26.39 -7.39 9.51
N TRP A 456 27.66 -7.80 9.58
CA TRP A 456 28.76 -7.29 8.77
C TRP A 456 29.00 -8.15 7.52
N GLY A 457 28.16 -9.17 7.29
CA GLY A 457 28.25 -10.09 6.16
C GLY A 457 29.36 -11.13 6.28
N VAL A 458 29.91 -11.37 7.47
CA VAL A 458 30.91 -12.42 7.69
C VAL A 458 30.20 -13.77 7.73
N VAL A 459 30.65 -14.70 6.89
CA VAL A 459 30.16 -16.09 6.90
C VAL A 459 31.00 -16.89 7.88
N ARG A 460 30.34 -17.57 8.81
CA ARG A 460 30.96 -18.53 9.71
C ARG A 460 30.35 -19.91 9.53
N MET A 461 31.21 -20.88 9.30
CA MET A 461 30.89 -22.30 9.20
C MET A 461 31.25 -23.02 10.50
N LEU A 462 30.38 -23.94 10.91
CA LEU A 462 30.55 -24.79 12.08
C LEU A 462 30.37 -26.23 11.61
N ASP A 463 31.41 -27.04 11.79
CA ASP A 463 31.44 -28.45 11.38
C ASP A 463 32.14 -29.25 12.51
N HIS A 464 31.41 -30.19 13.12
CA HIS A 464 31.90 -31.10 14.18
C HIS A 464 32.78 -30.42 15.26
N GLY A 465 32.39 -29.24 15.72
CA GLY A 465 33.10 -28.47 16.77
C GLY A 465 34.27 -27.61 16.29
N ALA A 466 34.62 -27.64 15.00
CA ALA A 466 35.55 -26.70 14.37
C ALA A 466 34.78 -25.50 13.80
N ALA A 467 35.14 -24.29 14.23
CA ALA A 467 34.63 -23.06 13.64
C ALA A 467 35.59 -22.57 12.56
N ARG A 468 35.05 -22.20 11.39
CA ARG A 468 35.78 -21.61 10.27
C ARG A 468 35.16 -20.26 9.92
N ASP A 469 35.97 -19.21 9.92
CA ASP A 469 35.53 -17.84 9.65
C ASP A 469 35.99 -17.41 8.26
N PHE A 470 35.07 -16.87 7.46
CA PHE A 470 35.36 -16.22 6.19
C PHE A 470 35.26 -14.70 6.38
N LEU A 471 36.34 -14.10 6.89
CA LEU A 471 36.40 -12.74 7.45
C LEU A 471 36.16 -11.56 6.46
N ASP A 472 35.88 -11.81 5.17
CA ASP A 472 35.92 -10.75 4.15
C ASP A 472 34.96 -10.99 2.96
N ARG A 473 33.69 -11.39 3.22
CA ARG A 473 32.81 -11.92 2.16
C ARG A 473 31.43 -11.29 1.99
N GLU A 474 31.10 -10.22 2.71
CA GLU A 474 29.86 -9.42 2.55
C GLU A 474 28.62 -10.24 2.14
N ALA A 475 28.34 -11.34 2.85
CA ALA A 475 27.28 -12.25 2.45
C ALA A 475 25.90 -11.69 2.84
N THR A 476 24.91 -11.92 1.98
CA THR A 476 23.53 -11.48 2.17
C THR A 476 22.58 -12.63 2.48
N ALA A 477 22.89 -13.84 2.01
CA ALA A 477 22.11 -15.06 2.18
C ALA A 477 23.03 -16.29 2.24
N VAL A 478 22.59 -17.36 2.92
CA VAL A 478 23.32 -18.64 3.02
C VAL A 478 22.35 -19.82 2.97
N THR A 479 22.76 -20.92 2.36
CA THR A 479 22.04 -22.19 2.28
C THR A 479 23.02 -23.37 2.15
N GLY A 480 22.59 -24.60 2.33
CA GLY A 480 23.49 -25.77 2.31
C GLY A 480 22.77 -27.09 2.07
N ALA A 481 23.57 -28.13 1.82
CA ALA A 481 23.07 -29.46 1.45
C ALA A 481 22.61 -30.16 2.71
N PRO A 482 21.50 -30.92 2.66
CA PRO A 482 20.98 -31.59 3.84
C PRO A 482 22.02 -32.42 4.61
N ASP A 483 23.02 -32.94 3.91
CA ASP A 483 24.12 -33.77 4.42
C ASP A 483 25.34 -32.99 4.98
N GLY A 484 25.33 -31.65 4.97
CA GLY A 484 26.45 -30.85 5.51
C GLY A 484 27.66 -30.70 4.59
N THR A 485 27.70 -31.40 3.46
CA THR A 485 28.90 -31.49 2.61
C THR A 485 29.15 -30.26 1.74
N HIS A 486 28.10 -29.47 1.50
CA HIS A 486 28.10 -28.31 0.63
C HIS A 486 27.38 -27.13 1.29
N VAL A 487 28.01 -25.95 1.32
CA VAL A 487 27.36 -24.70 1.73
C VAL A 487 27.59 -23.62 0.68
N VAL A 488 26.54 -22.85 0.41
CA VAL A 488 26.47 -21.81 -0.61
C VAL A 488 26.05 -20.51 0.04
N TRP A 489 26.67 -19.39 -0.32
CA TRP A 489 26.25 -18.06 0.07
C TRP A 489 26.24 -17.11 -1.12
N ALA A 490 25.44 -16.06 -1.00
CA ALA A 490 25.44 -14.94 -1.93
C ALA A 490 26.15 -13.74 -1.30
N CYS A 491 26.94 -13.02 -2.08
CA CYS A 491 27.55 -11.75 -1.70
C CYS A 491 26.64 -10.56 -2.03
N THR A 492 26.90 -9.40 -1.42
CA THR A 492 26.28 -8.10 -1.75
C THR A 492 26.30 -7.79 -3.25
N THR A 493 27.33 -8.23 -3.95
CA THR A 493 27.52 -8.08 -5.41
C THR A 493 26.70 -9.06 -6.28
N GLY A 494 25.85 -9.87 -5.65
CA GLY A 494 25.09 -10.95 -6.33
C GLY A 494 25.91 -12.19 -6.66
N ARG A 495 27.23 -12.20 -6.38
CA ARG A 495 28.09 -13.35 -6.61
C ARG A 495 27.67 -14.53 -5.72
N ILE A 496 27.55 -15.72 -6.30
CA ILE A 496 27.26 -16.96 -5.60
C ILE A 496 28.55 -17.77 -5.42
N GLU A 497 28.93 -17.98 -4.17
CA GLU A 497 30.12 -18.74 -3.78
C GLU A 497 29.71 -19.96 -2.95
N ALA A 498 30.56 -20.99 -2.95
CA ALA A 498 30.32 -22.22 -2.23
C ALA A 498 31.59 -22.84 -1.67
N TRP A 499 31.38 -23.60 -0.59
CA TRP A 499 32.37 -24.45 0.06
C TRP A 499 31.97 -25.92 -0.10
N VAL A 500 32.95 -26.77 -0.40
CA VAL A 500 32.78 -28.23 -0.59
C VAL A 500 33.76 -28.98 0.31
N GLY A 501 33.23 -29.73 1.28
CA GLY A 501 33.99 -30.32 2.39
C GLY A 501 35.16 -31.22 1.99
N ASP A 502 35.00 -32.02 0.93
CA ASP A 502 36.00 -33.02 0.53
C ASP A 502 37.17 -32.46 -0.31
N SER A 503 37.08 -31.20 -0.75
CA SER A 503 37.98 -30.66 -1.78
C SER A 503 39.20 -29.88 -1.27
N GLY A 504 39.34 -29.74 0.05
CA GLY A 504 40.45 -29.02 0.70
C GLY A 504 40.46 -27.53 0.37
N ASP A 505 39.81 -26.72 1.21
CA ASP A 505 39.83 -25.23 1.20
C ASP A 505 39.58 -24.51 -0.15
N VAL A 506 39.15 -25.21 -1.21
CA VAL A 506 38.84 -24.57 -2.50
C VAL A 506 37.43 -23.98 -2.47
N LEU A 507 37.36 -22.65 -2.46
CA LEU A 507 36.15 -21.89 -2.73
C LEU A 507 35.76 -22.04 -4.20
N LYS A 508 34.51 -22.42 -4.47
CA LYS A 508 33.96 -22.49 -5.82
C LYS A 508 33.03 -21.30 -6.04
N VAL A 509 33.27 -20.55 -7.11
CA VAL A 509 32.36 -19.50 -7.58
C VAL A 509 31.48 -20.12 -8.66
N TYR A 510 30.16 -20.04 -8.52
CA TYR A 510 29.23 -20.60 -9.51
C TYR A 510 28.94 -19.60 -10.62
N ASP A 511 28.43 -18.42 -10.26
CA ASP A 511 28.11 -17.31 -11.17
C ASP A 511 27.75 -16.06 -10.34
N THR A 512 27.35 -14.98 -11.01
CA THR A 512 26.84 -13.76 -10.40
C THR A 512 25.39 -13.51 -10.82
N ALA A 513 24.49 -13.41 -9.84
CA ALA A 513 23.14 -12.89 -10.06
C ALA A 513 23.23 -11.39 -10.37
N PRO A 514 22.43 -10.84 -11.31
CA PRO A 514 22.56 -9.45 -11.72
C PRO A 514 21.95 -8.46 -10.71
N TRP A 515 21.52 -8.94 -9.53
CA TRP A 515 20.95 -8.17 -8.43
C TRP A 515 21.43 -8.72 -7.08
N GLN A 516 21.22 -7.92 -6.03
CA GLN A 516 21.50 -8.36 -4.66
C GLN A 516 20.52 -9.48 -4.25
N VAL A 517 21.06 -10.67 -4.01
CA VAL A 517 20.29 -11.83 -3.60
C VAL A 517 19.85 -11.68 -2.14
N THR A 518 18.55 -11.75 -1.88
CA THR A 518 17.99 -11.66 -0.54
C THR A 518 17.77 -13.04 0.09
N SER A 519 17.66 -14.09 -0.74
CA SER A 519 17.42 -15.45 -0.26
C SER A 519 17.96 -16.50 -1.24
N LEU A 520 18.47 -17.59 -0.66
CA LEU A 520 18.99 -18.76 -1.36
C LEU A 520 18.35 -20.03 -0.81
N ALA A 521 18.10 -20.99 -1.70
CA ALA A 521 17.72 -22.35 -1.34
C ALA A 521 18.46 -23.35 -2.21
N MET A 522 18.85 -24.48 -1.63
CA MET A 522 19.39 -25.61 -2.38
C MET A 522 18.40 -26.77 -2.37
N SER A 523 18.25 -27.44 -3.51
CA SER A 523 17.34 -28.57 -3.66
C SER A 523 17.75 -29.74 -2.75
N ALA A 524 16.78 -30.58 -2.39
CA ALA A 524 17.02 -31.72 -1.50
C ALA A 524 18.06 -32.72 -2.03
N ASP A 525 18.23 -32.80 -3.35
CA ASP A 525 19.24 -33.63 -4.02
C ASP A 525 20.61 -32.95 -4.18
N GLY A 526 20.76 -31.70 -3.71
CA GLY A 526 21.99 -30.90 -3.78
C GLY A 526 22.38 -30.48 -5.20
N ARG A 527 21.52 -30.68 -6.21
CA ARG A 527 21.84 -30.41 -7.62
C ARG A 527 21.47 -29.03 -8.10
N TRP A 528 20.56 -28.35 -7.44
CA TRP A 528 20.07 -27.05 -7.89
C TRP A 528 20.17 -26.01 -6.79
N ILE A 529 20.54 -24.78 -7.16
CA ILE A 529 20.45 -23.60 -6.30
C ILE A 529 19.40 -22.67 -6.90
N ALA A 530 18.49 -22.18 -6.07
CA ALA A 530 17.58 -21.10 -6.41
C ALA A 530 17.98 -19.81 -5.67
N ALA A 531 18.00 -18.70 -6.39
CA ALA A 531 18.12 -17.35 -5.82
C ALA A 531 16.95 -16.47 -6.25
N VAL A 532 16.52 -15.63 -5.32
CA VAL A 532 15.61 -14.52 -5.57
C VAL A 532 16.17 -13.24 -4.95
N GLY A 533 15.68 -12.10 -5.45
CA GLY A 533 16.02 -10.79 -4.92
C GLY A 533 15.18 -9.68 -5.51
N GLY A 534 15.61 -8.43 -5.28
CA GLY A 534 14.99 -7.15 -5.63
C GLY A 534 14.04 -7.14 -6.83
N ASP A 535 14.48 -7.76 -7.93
CA ASP A 535 14.08 -7.42 -9.30
C ASP A 535 13.06 -8.38 -9.90
N SER A 536 12.30 -9.08 -9.04
CA SER A 536 11.18 -9.95 -9.46
C SER A 536 11.60 -11.04 -10.45
N ARG A 537 12.79 -11.59 -10.21
CA ARG A 537 13.41 -12.62 -11.03
C ARG A 537 13.85 -13.79 -10.13
N LEU A 538 13.71 -15.00 -10.67
CA LEU A 538 14.23 -16.24 -10.12
C LEU A 538 15.41 -16.67 -10.97
N VAL A 539 16.56 -16.95 -10.34
CA VAL A 539 17.68 -17.63 -10.99
C VAL A 539 17.84 -19.01 -10.41
N LEU A 540 17.96 -19.99 -11.30
CA LEU A 540 18.24 -21.37 -10.98
C LEU A 540 19.60 -21.75 -11.56
N TRP A 541 20.47 -22.35 -10.75
CA TRP A 541 21.73 -22.93 -11.20
C TRP A 541 21.72 -24.43 -11.04
N GLU A 542 21.96 -25.16 -12.13
CA GLU A 542 22.22 -26.59 -12.09
C GLU A 542 23.71 -26.85 -11.80
N LEU A 543 23.97 -27.55 -10.70
CA LEU A 543 25.30 -27.92 -10.22
C LEU A 543 25.77 -29.20 -10.91
N THR A 544 26.19 -29.10 -12.17
CA THR A 544 26.89 -30.21 -12.85
C THR A 544 28.41 -30.15 -12.62
N SER A 545 29.09 -31.30 -12.74
CA SER A 545 30.51 -31.50 -12.38
C SER A 545 31.57 -30.68 -13.17
N GLY A 546 31.19 -29.62 -13.90
CA GLY A 546 32.14 -28.79 -14.66
C GLY A 546 31.67 -27.40 -15.10
N ALA A 547 30.36 -27.11 -15.13
CA ALA A 547 29.81 -25.77 -15.41
C ALA A 547 28.42 -25.62 -14.79
N ALA A 548 28.10 -24.45 -14.25
CA ALA A 548 26.75 -24.13 -13.80
C ALA A 548 25.92 -23.68 -15.01
N VAL A 549 24.77 -24.33 -15.26
CA VAL A 549 23.81 -23.85 -16.25
C VAL A 549 22.84 -22.91 -15.53
N ARG A 550 22.80 -21.65 -15.98
CA ARG A 550 21.92 -20.62 -15.43
C ARG A 550 20.61 -20.60 -16.20
N HIS A 551 19.51 -20.74 -15.48
CA HIS A 551 18.16 -20.47 -15.97
C HIS A 551 17.59 -19.27 -15.23
N GLU A 552 17.12 -18.27 -15.97
CA GLU A 552 16.50 -17.09 -15.41
C GLU A 552 15.03 -17.03 -15.80
N ARG A 553 14.20 -16.58 -14.86
CA ARG A 553 12.77 -16.42 -15.07
C ARG A 553 12.26 -15.14 -14.43
N ARG A 554 11.45 -14.40 -15.18
CA ARG A 554 10.68 -13.27 -14.67
C ARG A 554 9.46 -13.78 -13.90
N LEU A 555 9.27 -13.26 -12.70
CA LEU A 555 8.11 -13.50 -11.85
C LEU A 555 7.11 -12.36 -12.04
N GLU A 556 5.83 -12.64 -11.77
CA GLU A 556 4.77 -11.63 -11.81
C GLU A 556 4.65 -10.84 -10.50
N PHE A 557 5.51 -11.11 -9.51
CA PHE A 557 5.54 -10.47 -8.19
C PHE A 557 6.97 -10.34 -7.66
N CYS A 558 7.17 -9.50 -6.64
CA CYS A 558 8.46 -9.24 -6.02
C CYS A 558 8.80 -10.33 -4.98
N ALA A 559 9.49 -11.40 -5.42
CA ALA A 559 9.98 -12.42 -4.50
C ALA A 559 11.09 -11.88 -3.58
N ASP A 560 11.03 -12.24 -2.30
CA ASP A 560 12.03 -11.89 -1.29
C ASP A 560 12.64 -13.13 -0.61
N ARG A 561 11.91 -14.26 -0.59
CA ARG A 561 12.37 -15.53 -0.04
C ARG A 561 12.13 -16.71 -0.97
N VAL A 562 13.03 -17.69 -0.90
CA VAL A 562 12.89 -18.98 -1.58
C VAL A 562 13.09 -20.13 -0.59
N PHE A 563 12.26 -21.17 -0.72
CA PHE A 563 12.30 -22.38 0.09
C PHE A 563 12.41 -23.60 -0.82
N ALA A 564 13.26 -24.55 -0.46
CA ALA A 564 13.36 -25.83 -1.17
C ALA A 564 12.32 -26.82 -0.66
N LEU A 565 11.74 -27.59 -1.58
CA LEU A 565 10.77 -28.63 -1.29
C LEU A 565 11.40 -30.02 -1.52
N SER A 566 10.93 -31.01 -0.78
CA SER A 566 11.40 -32.40 -0.83
C SER A 566 11.15 -33.10 -2.18
N ASP A 567 10.20 -32.61 -2.97
CA ASP A 567 9.94 -33.08 -4.34
C ASP A 567 10.89 -32.47 -5.40
N GLY A 568 11.83 -31.64 -4.96
CA GLY A 568 12.77 -30.90 -5.82
C GLY A 568 12.25 -29.56 -6.32
N GLY A 569 10.98 -29.23 -6.06
CA GLY A 569 10.41 -27.93 -6.39
C GLY A 569 10.82 -26.83 -5.41
N TRP A 570 10.27 -25.65 -5.62
CA TRP A 570 10.53 -24.44 -4.85
C TRP A 570 9.22 -23.82 -4.37
N ALA A 571 9.23 -23.13 -3.23
CA ALA A 571 8.21 -22.17 -2.87
C ALA A 571 8.84 -20.78 -2.79
N LEU A 572 8.25 -19.81 -3.48
CA LEU A 572 8.69 -18.43 -3.51
C LEU A 572 7.72 -17.58 -2.70
N SER A 573 8.22 -16.82 -1.75
CA SER A 573 7.45 -15.82 -1.00
C SER A 573 7.84 -14.43 -1.48
N GLY A 574 6.89 -13.52 -1.46
CA GLY A 574 7.09 -12.13 -1.83
C GLY A 574 5.84 -11.29 -1.68
N THR A 575 5.87 -10.09 -2.26
CA THR A 575 4.75 -9.17 -2.26
C THR A 575 4.33 -8.74 -3.67
N GLY A 576 3.09 -8.27 -3.80
CA GLY A 576 2.53 -7.77 -5.07
C GLY A 576 1.83 -8.85 -5.88
N GLY A 577 2.03 -8.82 -7.21
CA GLY A 577 1.33 -9.69 -8.16
C GLY A 577 0.15 -9.01 -8.85
N PRO A 578 -0.31 -9.55 -9.99
CA PRO A 578 -1.51 -9.07 -10.67
C PRO A 578 -2.75 -9.17 -9.77
N VAL A 579 -3.52 -8.08 -9.73
CA VAL A 579 -4.75 -7.95 -8.95
C VAL A 579 -5.90 -7.61 -9.89
N GLU A 580 -6.97 -8.37 -9.79
CA GLU A 580 -8.26 -8.10 -10.41
C GLU A 580 -9.12 -7.26 -9.47
N LEU A 581 -9.64 -6.16 -9.99
CA LEU A 581 -10.62 -5.31 -9.31
C LEU A 581 -11.98 -5.51 -9.95
N THR A 582 -12.96 -5.90 -9.15
CA THR A 582 -14.35 -6.09 -9.59
C THR A 582 -15.26 -5.10 -8.90
N THR A 583 -16.06 -4.36 -9.66
CA THR A 583 -17.01 -3.36 -9.14
C THR A 583 -18.38 -3.98 -8.88
N ASP A 584 -19.20 -3.32 -8.06
CA ASP A 584 -20.58 -3.75 -7.73
C ASP A 584 -21.48 -3.99 -8.96
N ASP A 585 -21.22 -3.30 -10.08
CA ASP A 585 -21.93 -3.46 -11.36
C ASP A 585 -21.32 -4.53 -12.29
N GLY A 586 -20.28 -5.24 -11.83
CA GLY A 586 -19.66 -6.37 -12.52
C GLY A 586 -18.59 -5.99 -13.54
N ARG A 587 -18.01 -4.79 -13.47
CA ARG A 587 -16.85 -4.45 -14.31
C ARG A 587 -15.58 -5.01 -13.68
N GLU A 588 -14.73 -5.59 -14.51
CA GLU A 588 -13.47 -6.20 -14.10
C GLU A 588 -12.31 -5.38 -14.67
N TYR A 589 -11.32 -5.09 -13.82
CA TYR A 589 -10.11 -4.38 -14.17
C TYR A 589 -8.90 -5.17 -13.68
N VAL A 590 -8.06 -5.63 -14.59
CA VAL A 590 -6.79 -6.25 -14.21
C VAL A 590 -5.72 -5.17 -14.11
N ILE A 591 -5.12 -5.09 -12.94
CA ILE A 591 -3.98 -4.24 -12.62
C ILE A 591 -2.80 -5.16 -12.37
N THR A 592 -1.90 -5.22 -13.34
CA THR A 592 -0.62 -5.91 -13.16
C THR A 592 0.40 -4.85 -12.75
N PRO A 593 0.89 -4.87 -11.50
CA PRO A 593 2.04 -4.07 -11.13
C PRO A 593 3.19 -4.50 -12.03
N ASP A 594 3.88 -3.56 -12.67
CA ASP A 594 5.16 -3.91 -13.28
C ASP A 594 6.11 -4.22 -12.12
N PRO A 595 6.61 -5.46 -11.98
CA PRO A 595 7.47 -5.83 -10.86
C PRO A 595 8.84 -5.11 -10.90
N LEU A 596 9.15 -4.45 -12.02
CA LEU A 596 10.27 -3.54 -12.19
C LEU A 596 9.88 -2.07 -12.03
N ALA A 597 8.60 -1.70 -12.03
CA ALA A 597 8.16 -0.37 -11.61
C ALA A 597 8.36 -0.26 -10.10
N LEU A 598 9.62 -0.05 -9.74
CA LEU A 598 10.07 0.13 -8.37
C LEU A 598 9.31 1.31 -7.78
N PHE A 599 8.88 1.09 -6.54
CA PHE A 599 8.28 2.03 -5.60
C PHE A 599 8.48 3.50 -5.97
N GLU A 600 7.37 4.24 -6.12
CA GLU A 600 7.38 5.60 -5.61
C GLU A 600 7.59 5.51 -4.09
N PRO A 601 8.70 6.05 -3.53
CA PRO A 601 9.01 5.93 -2.11
C PRO A 601 7.83 6.48 -1.31
N ALA A 602 7.18 5.62 -0.51
CA ALA A 602 5.92 5.95 0.17
C ALA A 602 6.04 7.18 1.06
N ASP A 603 7.23 7.36 1.62
CA ASP A 603 7.49 8.43 2.58
C ASP A 603 8.00 9.71 1.91
N VAL A 604 8.42 9.69 0.65
CA VAL A 604 8.96 10.90 0.00
C VAL A 604 7.82 11.74 -0.59
N PRO A 605 7.71 13.02 -0.19
CA PRO A 605 6.70 13.94 -0.74
C PRO A 605 6.72 13.95 -2.27
N ALA A 606 5.54 13.93 -2.88
CA ALA A 606 5.39 13.83 -4.34
C ALA A 606 6.15 14.94 -5.09
N TRP A 607 6.23 16.13 -4.50
CA TRP A 607 6.88 17.30 -5.07
C TRP A 607 8.41 17.15 -5.19
N LEU A 608 9.05 16.27 -4.43
CA LEU A 608 10.51 16.12 -4.45
C LEU A 608 10.99 15.01 -5.39
N ARG A 609 10.09 14.13 -5.84
CA ARG A 609 10.46 12.89 -6.52
C ARG A 609 11.09 13.19 -7.88
N GLY A 610 12.39 12.93 -7.99
CA GLY A 610 13.13 13.11 -9.23
C GLY A 610 13.52 14.53 -9.55
N GLU A 611 13.29 15.46 -8.62
CA GLU A 611 13.61 16.87 -8.75
C GLU A 611 15.11 17.12 -8.76
N VAL A 612 15.50 18.23 -9.39
CA VAL A 612 16.86 18.76 -9.33
C VAL A 612 16.89 19.87 -8.28
N ILE A 613 17.65 19.66 -7.22
CA ILE A 613 17.82 20.63 -6.14
C ILE A 613 18.97 21.56 -6.52
N ALA A 614 18.66 22.85 -6.65
CA ALA A 614 19.70 23.88 -6.83
C ALA A 614 20.28 24.25 -5.46
N GLU A 615 21.60 24.21 -5.33
CA GLU A 615 22.30 24.48 -4.07
C GLU A 615 22.98 25.86 -4.09
N VAL A 616 22.84 26.61 -3.00
CA VAL A 616 23.55 27.86 -2.72
C VAL A 616 24.30 27.72 -1.41
N ARG A 617 25.63 27.79 -1.47
CA ARG A 617 26.52 27.59 -0.30
C ARG A 617 26.99 28.90 0.30
N ALA A 618 26.58 29.14 1.55
CA ALA A 618 27.01 30.29 2.35
C ALA A 618 28.54 30.36 2.45
N GLY A 619 29.11 31.55 2.20
CA GLY A 619 30.56 31.79 2.27
C GLY A 619 31.37 31.34 1.04
N ARG A 620 30.79 30.53 0.14
CA ARG A 620 31.39 30.20 -1.17
C ARG A 620 30.75 31.00 -2.31
N ASP A 621 29.44 31.13 -2.29
CA ASP A 621 28.71 31.90 -3.29
C ASP A 621 28.52 33.36 -2.82
N PRO A 622 28.82 34.37 -3.66
CA PRO A 622 28.68 35.78 -3.30
C PRO A 622 27.23 36.25 -3.46
N VAL A 623 26.28 35.63 -2.75
CA VAL A 623 24.84 35.87 -2.92
C VAL A 623 24.15 36.09 -1.57
N THR A 624 23.21 37.04 -1.50
CA THR A 624 22.36 37.31 -0.31
C THR A 624 20.92 36.82 -0.53
N PHE A 625 20.15 36.65 0.55
CA PHE A 625 18.74 36.27 0.46
C PHE A 625 17.90 37.25 -0.36
N VAL A 626 18.15 38.55 -0.23
CA VAL A 626 17.48 39.58 -1.04
C VAL A 626 17.80 39.41 -2.52
N ALA A 627 19.07 39.16 -2.86
CA ALA A 627 19.48 38.92 -4.25
C ALA A 627 18.85 37.65 -4.83
N LEU A 628 18.72 36.58 -4.03
CA LEU A 628 18.00 35.36 -4.44
C LEU A 628 16.50 35.66 -4.66
N ALA A 629 15.88 36.43 -3.77
CA ALA A 629 14.47 36.81 -3.88
C ALA A 629 14.20 37.62 -5.17
N GLU A 630 15.09 38.55 -5.53
CA GLU A 630 14.99 39.37 -6.74
C GLU A 630 15.21 38.57 -8.03
N THR A 631 15.99 37.49 -7.97
CA THR A 631 16.32 36.66 -9.14
C THR A 631 15.44 35.41 -9.28
N MET A 632 14.47 35.21 -8.39
CA MET A 632 13.65 34.00 -8.33
C MET A 632 12.90 33.69 -9.63
N ALA A 633 12.39 34.70 -10.33
CA ALA A 633 11.76 34.51 -11.63
C ALA A 633 12.72 33.91 -12.69
N SER A 634 14.00 34.31 -12.65
CA SER A 634 15.05 33.76 -13.52
C SER A 634 15.43 32.34 -13.11
N ILE A 635 15.55 32.09 -11.79
CA ILE A 635 15.80 30.76 -11.23
C ILE A 635 14.70 29.78 -11.69
N ARG A 636 13.43 30.19 -11.58
CA ARG A 636 12.29 29.39 -12.04
C ARG A 636 12.30 29.19 -13.56
N ALA A 637 12.65 30.22 -14.34
CA ALA A 637 12.77 30.12 -15.79
C ALA A 637 13.88 29.14 -16.22
N GLY A 638 14.93 28.99 -15.41
CA GLY A 638 15.99 27.98 -15.59
C GLY A 638 15.56 26.55 -15.25
N GLY A 639 14.30 26.31 -14.92
CA GLY A 639 13.76 24.98 -14.62
C GLY A 639 13.94 24.53 -13.17
N VAL A 640 14.47 25.38 -12.29
CA VAL A 640 14.63 25.07 -10.87
C VAL A 640 13.29 25.12 -10.15
N THR A 641 12.99 24.07 -9.40
CA THR A 641 11.77 23.84 -8.61
C THR A 641 12.06 23.78 -7.10
N CYS A 642 13.31 23.53 -6.72
CA CYS A 642 13.75 23.42 -5.34
C CYS A 642 15.12 24.07 -5.15
N LEU A 643 15.25 24.89 -4.11
CA LEU A 643 16.46 25.60 -3.74
C LEU A 643 16.90 25.19 -2.33
N ALA A 644 18.08 24.61 -2.20
CA ALA A 644 18.74 24.37 -0.92
C ALA A 644 19.69 25.54 -0.59
N VAL A 645 19.51 26.15 0.58
CA VAL A 645 20.31 27.31 1.00
C VAL A 645 20.94 27.08 2.36
N GLY A 646 22.25 27.33 2.43
CA GLY A 646 22.98 27.46 3.69
C GLY A 646 24.42 26.94 3.59
N PRO A 647 25.05 26.54 4.70
CA PRO A 647 24.47 26.39 6.02
C PRO A 647 24.04 27.71 6.67
N ILE A 648 22.90 27.69 7.36
CA ILE A 648 22.37 28.84 8.13
C ILE A 648 22.34 28.54 9.63
N THR A 649 23.19 27.62 10.07
CA THR A 649 23.20 27.12 11.44
C THR A 649 23.57 28.22 12.43
N PRO A 650 22.77 28.41 13.49
CA PRO A 650 23.12 29.33 14.57
C PRO A 650 24.45 28.92 15.23
N ALA A 651 25.26 29.91 15.64
CA ALA A 651 26.54 29.65 16.28
C ALA A 651 26.31 29.17 17.73
N VAL A 652 26.66 27.92 18.04
CA VAL A 652 26.49 27.35 19.38
C VAL A 652 27.27 28.15 20.43
N ARG A 653 26.59 28.99 21.21
CA ARG A 653 27.10 29.52 22.47
C ARG A 653 26.95 28.45 23.55
N ARG A 654 28.08 27.89 24.00
CA ARG A 654 28.15 26.80 24.99
C ARG A 654 27.66 27.19 26.39
N ASP A 655 27.32 28.45 26.60
CA ASP A 655 27.20 29.10 27.90
C ASP A 655 25.75 29.38 28.35
N VAL A 656 24.71 29.06 27.56
CA VAL A 656 23.32 29.29 27.98
C VAL A 656 22.33 28.25 27.44
N GLU A 657 21.48 27.69 28.31
CA GLU A 657 20.23 26.96 27.96
C GLU A 657 19.17 27.88 27.30
N SER A 658 19.57 29.01 26.70
CA SER A 658 18.65 29.96 26.09
C SER A 658 18.57 29.75 24.59
N ILE A 659 17.36 29.43 24.15
CA ILE A 659 16.76 29.56 22.82
C ILE A 659 17.62 30.42 21.85
N PRO A 660 18.06 29.87 20.69
CA PRO A 660 18.68 30.65 19.62
C PRO A 660 17.72 31.77 19.18
N ARG A 661 18.20 33.02 19.10
CA ARG A 661 17.38 34.15 18.62
C ARG A 661 17.41 34.21 17.08
N ASP A 662 16.41 34.88 16.50
CA ASP A 662 16.24 35.17 15.06
C ASP A 662 17.43 35.89 14.37
N GLU A 663 18.54 36.16 15.08
CA GLU A 663 19.66 37.02 14.65
C GLU A 663 20.93 36.25 14.18
N GLU A 664 20.92 34.92 14.12
CA GLU A 664 22.14 34.11 13.85
C GLU A 664 22.26 33.60 12.40
N ILE A 665 21.74 34.35 11.43
CA ILE A 665 22.02 34.11 10.01
C ILE A 665 23.46 34.55 9.69
N PRO A 666 24.25 33.77 8.92
CA PRO A 666 25.57 34.21 8.47
C PRO A 666 25.49 35.57 7.76
N HIS A 667 26.28 36.55 8.20
CA HIS A 667 26.26 37.90 7.61
C HIS A 667 26.48 37.91 6.09
N SER A 668 27.11 36.87 5.52
CA SER A 668 27.26 36.70 4.07
C SER A 668 25.94 36.51 3.32
N LEU A 669 24.91 35.94 3.97
CA LEU A 669 23.58 35.71 3.39
C LEU A 669 22.61 36.86 3.66
N GLY A 670 22.88 37.72 4.65
CA GLY A 670 22.06 38.89 5.00
C GLY A 670 21.44 38.77 6.39
N ASP A 671 20.15 39.10 6.50
CA ASP A 671 19.37 39.10 7.75
C ASP A 671 18.08 38.26 7.62
N PHE A 672 17.34 38.15 8.72
CA PHE A 672 16.09 37.37 8.77
C PHE A 672 14.98 37.97 7.91
N GLY A 673 14.92 39.30 7.79
CA GLY A 673 13.97 39.98 6.89
C GLY A 673 14.22 39.62 5.41
N GLY A 674 15.49 39.52 5.03
CA GLY A 674 15.91 38.99 3.72
C GLY A 674 15.49 37.53 3.52
N PHE A 675 15.62 36.68 4.54
CA PHE A 675 15.19 35.28 4.48
C PHE A 675 13.68 35.14 4.27
N VAL A 676 12.85 35.90 5.00
CA VAL A 676 11.39 35.92 4.78
C VAL A 676 11.06 36.39 3.37
N SER A 677 11.79 37.38 2.85
CA SER A 677 11.62 37.86 1.47
C SER A 677 11.96 36.77 0.44
N LEU A 678 12.98 35.96 0.69
CA LEU A 678 13.31 34.79 -0.13
C LEU A 678 12.18 33.77 -0.12
N LEU A 679 11.67 33.36 1.05
CA LEU A 679 10.58 32.37 1.15
C LEU A 679 9.32 32.84 0.41
N MET A 680 8.89 34.09 0.65
CA MET A 680 7.72 34.65 -0.03
C MET A 680 7.89 34.67 -1.56
N SER A 681 9.06 35.08 -2.05
CA SER A 681 9.35 35.11 -3.50
C SER A 681 9.41 33.71 -4.09
N ALA A 682 10.06 32.77 -3.41
CA ALA A 682 10.19 31.38 -3.83
C ALA A 682 8.82 30.72 -3.98
N HIS A 683 7.98 30.79 -2.94
CA HIS A 683 6.63 30.21 -2.98
C HIS A 683 5.72 30.90 -4.00
N HIS A 684 5.82 32.22 -4.16
CA HIS A 684 5.09 32.95 -5.20
C HIS A 684 5.40 32.44 -6.61
N HIS A 685 6.64 32.02 -6.86
CA HIS A 685 7.10 31.49 -8.14
C HIS A 685 7.06 29.96 -8.23
N GLY A 686 6.53 29.27 -7.21
CA GLY A 686 6.43 27.81 -7.17
C GLY A 686 7.76 27.09 -6.99
N VAL A 687 8.72 27.72 -6.30
CA VAL A 687 10.01 27.16 -5.92
C VAL A 687 9.98 26.83 -4.43
N ARG A 688 10.36 25.60 -4.09
CA ARG A 688 10.47 25.10 -2.70
C ARG A 688 11.82 25.47 -2.10
N VAL A 689 11.88 25.71 -0.80
CA VAL A 689 13.11 26.10 -0.10
C VAL A 689 13.48 25.09 0.98
N ILE A 690 14.68 24.52 0.85
CA ILE A 690 15.31 23.64 1.83
C ILE A 690 16.43 24.41 2.53
N VAL A 691 16.51 24.23 3.85
CA VAL A 691 17.47 24.90 4.71
C VAL A 691 18.56 23.93 5.16
N ASP A 692 19.82 24.35 5.05
CA ASP A 692 20.96 23.56 5.53
C ASP A 692 21.27 23.81 7.00
N MET A 693 21.31 22.71 7.77
CA MET A 693 21.78 22.65 9.14
C MET A 693 23.14 21.91 9.19
N ASP A 694 24.22 22.66 9.34
CA ASP A 694 25.57 22.18 9.53
C ASP A 694 25.84 21.73 10.97
N LEU A 695 26.01 20.42 11.12
CA LEU A 695 26.34 19.76 12.37
C LEU A 695 27.86 19.49 12.49
N THR A 696 28.67 19.83 11.48
CA THR A 696 30.11 19.50 11.45
C THR A 696 30.96 20.32 12.42
N ALA A 697 30.57 21.56 12.72
CA ALA A 697 31.25 22.46 13.65
C ALA A 697 31.22 21.98 15.11
N LEU A 698 30.42 20.96 15.43
CA LEU A 698 30.26 20.38 16.76
C LEU A 698 31.42 19.45 17.17
N ARG A 699 32.49 19.34 16.35
CA ARG A 699 33.66 18.47 16.54
C ARG A 699 34.59 18.83 17.71
N GLU A 700 34.63 20.07 18.17
CA GLU A 700 35.69 20.50 19.12
C GLU A 700 35.32 20.32 20.61
N GLY A 701 35.44 19.09 21.12
CA GLY A 701 35.56 18.81 22.57
C GLY A 701 34.36 18.11 23.23
N ASP A 702 34.26 16.80 23.04
CA ASP A 702 33.84 15.76 23.99
C ASP A 702 32.53 15.88 24.82
N THR A 703 31.50 16.57 24.33
CA THR A 703 30.12 16.39 24.84
C THR A 703 29.13 16.26 23.69
N ALA A 704 28.36 15.17 23.68
CA ALA A 704 27.26 14.93 22.74
C ALA A 704 26.31 16.13 22.67
N VAL A 705 25.84 16.46 21.46
CA VAL A 705 24.86 17.53 21.22
C VAL A 705 23.59 17.25 22.03
N PRO A 706 23.04 18.21 22.80
CA PRO A 706 21.74 18.03 23.42
C PRO A 706 20.68 17.87 22.32
N VAL A 707 20.00 16.72 22.28
CA VAL A 707 18.95 16.41 21.31
C VAL A 707 17.90 17.54 21.23
N GLY A 708 17.58 18.14 22.36
CA GLY A 708 16.67 19.28 22.46
C GLY A 708 17.09 20.51 21.65
N TRP A 709 18.39 20.73 21.43
CA TRP A 709 18.88 21.82 20.56
C TRP A 709 18.52 21.55 19.10
N ILE A 710 18.79 20.33 18.60
CA ILE A 710 18.48 19.93 17.23
C ILE A 710 16.99 20.07 16.96
N LEU A 711 16.15 19.49 17.84
CA LEU A 711 14.69 19.54 17.70
C LEU A 711 14.14 20.97 17.74
N ASN A 712 14.66 21.83 18.64
CA ASN A 712 14.20 23.20 18.73
C ASN A 712 14.61 24.05 17.51
N SER A 713 15.82 23.86 17.00
CA SER A 713 16.28 24.53 15.77
C SER A 713 15.48 24.08 14.55
N MET A 714 15.20 22.79 14.41
CA MET A 714 14.33 22.29 13.34
C MET A 714 12.94 22.91 13.42
N ARG A 715 12.33 22.92 14.60
CA ARG A 715 11.02 23.51 14.83
C ARG A 715 10.99 24.99 14.44
N GLN A 716 12.01 25.77 14.81
CA GLN A 716 12.08 27.20 14.47
C GLN A 716 11.97 27.43 12.96
N TRP A 717 12.71 26.66 12.16
CA TRP A 717 12.65 26.79 10.70
C TRP A 717 11.32 26.28 10.13
N LEU A 718 10.82 25.14 10.61
CA LEU A 718 9.55 24.56 10.15
C LEU A 718 8.35 25.49 10.46
N ASP A 719 8.34 26.18 11.60
CA ASP A 719 7.33 27.17 11.97
C ASP A 719 7.33 28.40 11.04
N HIS A 720 8.42 28.63 10.28
CA HIS A 720 8.54 29.66 9.24
C HIS A 720 8.22 29.17 7.82
N ASP A 721 7.57 28.01 7.69
CA ASP A 721 7.10 27.46 6.41
C ASP A 721 8.23 27.11 5.42
N VAL A 722 9.41 26.71 5.93
CA VAL A 722 10.41 26.05 5.07
C VAL A 722 9.88 24.69 4.61
N ASP A 723 10.18 24.32 3.37
CA ASP A 723 9.67 23.09 2.76
C ASP A 723 10.49 21.85 3.18
N GLY A 724 11.69 22.06 3.72
CA GLY A 724 12.47 20.99 4.31
C GLY A 724 13.80 21.41 4.91
N LEU A 725 14.48 20.44 5.49
CA LEU A 725 15.75 20.62 6.19
C LEU A 725 16.78 19.61 5.67
N ARG A 726 18.02 20.06 5.48
CA ARG A 726 19.16 19.21 5.15
C ARG A 726 20.16 19.19 6.31
N LEU A 727 20.33 18.03 6.92
CA LEU A 727 21.32 17.79 7.97
C LEU A 727 22.68 17.52 7.31
N VAL A 728 23.63 18.43 7.51
CA VAL A 728 24.99 18.31 6.99
C VAL A 728 25.90 17.82 8.12
N GLY A 729 26.28 16.53 8.05
CA GLY A 729 27.14 15.86 9.02
C GLY A 729 26.43 14.77 9.84
N ASP A 730 27.15 13.67 10.12
CA ASP A 730 26.62 12.48 10.79
C ASP A 730 27.17 12.24 12.20
N HIS A 731 28.01 13.16 12.70
CA HIS A 731 28.58 13.08 14.03
C HIS A 731 27.53 13.33 15.12
N GLY A 732 27.18 12.29 15.89
CA GLY A 732 26.27 12.40 17.04
C GLY A 732 24.79 12.14 16.76
N LEU A 733 24.42 11.83 15.51
CA LEU A 733 23.05 11.41 15.15
C LEU A 733 22.86 9.91 15.41
N THR A 734 22.48 9.55 16.64
CA THR A 734 22.12 8.17 16.99
C THR A 734 20.76 7.80 16.39
N VAL A 735 20.44 6.50 16.37
CA VAL A 735 19.12 5.99 15.93
C VAL A 735 17.98 6.66 16.72
N ASP A 736 18.15 6.82 18.04
CA ASP A 736 17.14 7.45 18.90
C ASP A 736 16.90 8.93 18.55
N VAL A 737 17.97 9.69 18.29
CA VAL A 737 17.88 11.10 17.88
C VAL A 737 17.16 11.24 16.55
N LEU A 738 17.49 10.36 15.59
CA LEU A 738 16.88 10.36 14.27
C LEU A 738 15.41 9.95 14.32
N ALA A 739 15.02 9.05 15.23
CA ALA A 739 13.63 8.72 15.48
C ALA A 739 12.85 9.92 16.06
N GLU A 740 13.42 10.69 16.99
CA GLU A 740 12.80 11.90 17.52
C GLU A 740 12.69 13.01 16.45
N VAL A 741 13.73 13.18 15.64
CA VAL A 741 13.74 14.10 14.49
C VAL A 741 12.67 13.74 13.47
N ARG A 742 12.53 12.45 13.15
CA ARG A 742 11.48 11.94 12.27
C ARG A 742 10.10 12.20 12.84
N HIS A 743 9.90 11.90 14.11
CA HIS A 743 8.63 12.11 14.80
C HIS A 743 8.21 13.59 14.82
N LEU A 744 9.16 14.51 15.02
CA LEU A 744 8.90 15.95 14.92
C LEU A 744 8.42 16.33 13.50
N LEU A 745 9.12 15.84 12.48
CA LEU A 745 8.81 16.14 11.08
C LEU A 745 7.44 15.60 10.64
N GLU A 746 7.03 14.42 11.13
CA GLU A 746 5.70 13.84 10.88
C GLU A 746 4.55 14.72 11.40
N GLY A 747 4.82 15.63 12.32
CA GLY A 747 3.87 16.66 12.76
C GLY A 747 3.66 17.80 11.75
N TYR A 748 4.47 17.88 10.68
CA TYR A 748 4.37 18.90 9.64
C TYR A 748 4.11 18.25 8.27
N GLU A 749 2.98 18.59 7.66
CA GLU A 749 2.58 18.02 6.36
C GLU A 749 3.51 18.46 5.22
N ASP A 750 3.76 17.54 4.27
CA ASP A 750 4.54 17.76 3.04
C ASP A 750 5.99 18.27 3.22
N ARG A 751 6.63 17.98 4.36
CA ARG A 751 8.03 18.40 4.64
C ARG A 751 9.07 17.32 4.34
N VAL A 752 10.24 17.75 3.85
CA VAL A 752 11.37 16.85 3.58
C VAL A 752 12.50 16.98 4.62
N LEU A 753 13.18 15.85 4.86
CA LEU A 753 14.43 15.77 5.59
C LEU A 753 15.48 15.10 4.71
N ILE A 754 16.59 15.78 4.50
CA ILE A 754 17.73 15.29 3.70
C ILE A 754 18.90 15.04 4.65
N GLY A 755 19.47 13.83 4.64
CA GLY A 755 20.67 13.50 5.41
C GLY A 755 21.91 13.50 4.52
N MET A 756 22.94 14.30 4.83
CA MET A 756 24.20 14.33 4.09
C MET A 756 25.36 13.89 4.99
N ARG A 757 26.09 12.82 4.58
CA ARG A 757 27.22 12.28 5.34
C ARG A 757 28.52 13.03 5.03
N THR A 758 29.34 13.31 6.05
CA THR A 758 30.58 14.09 5.91
C THR A 758 31.85 13.39 6.44
N THR A 759 31.76 12.25 7.13
CA THR A 759 32.92 11.59 7.76
C THR A 759 33.79 10.74 6.83
N GLU A 760 35.10 10.74 7.12
CA GLU A 760 36.05 9.70 6.69
C GLU A 760 35.94 8.51 7.65
N GLY A 761 35.19 7.48 7.26
CA GLY A 761 35.40 6.12 7.74
C GLY A 761 36.06 5.33 6.63
N SER A 762 37.01 4.46 6.99
CA SER A 762 37.78 3.56 6.11
C SER A 762 36.99 2.88 4.99
N ASP A 763 37.68 2.22 4.05
CA ASP A 763 37.24 1.30 2.96
C ASP A 763 35.96 0.43 3.19
N THR A 764 35.43 0.40 4.40
CA THR A 764 34.13 -0.12 4.82
C THR A 764 32.92 0.69 4.35
N ALA A 765 33.06 1.97 3.95
CA ALA A 765 31.90 2.81 3.57
C ALA A 765 31.22 2.39 2.25
N VAL A 766 31.92 1.67 1.36
CA VAL A 766 31.33 1.07 0.15
C VAL A 766 30.55 -0.22 0.48
N ARG A 767 30.83 -0.82 1.65
CA ARG A 767 30.23 -2.08 2.17
C ARG A 767 28.90 -1.83 2.92
N ASP A 768 28.61 -0.59 3.29
CA ASP A 768 27.45 -0.19 4.11
C ASP A 768 26.18 0.15 3.29
N PHE A 769 26.23 0.12 1.96
CA PHE A 769 25.07 0.42 1.09
C PHE A 769 23.92 -0.60 1.20
N GLY A 770 24.06 -1.65 2.02
CA GLY A 770 23.04 -2.68 2.26
C GLY A 770 22.76 -3.01 3.73
N GLY A 771 23.23 -2.19 4.67
CA GLY A 771 23.07 -2.42 6.11
C GLY A 771 22.53 -1.18 6.82
N THR A 772 21.22 -1.19 7.10
CA THR A 772 20.47 -0.26 7.99
C THR A 772 21.28 0.94 8.52
N GLY A 773 21.51 1.94 7.68
CA GLY A 773 22.02 3.23 8.14
C GLY A 773 20.94 3.92 8.96
N SER A 774 21.28 4.50 10.11
CA SER A 774 20.31 5.23 10.94
C SER A 774 19.61 6.36 10.18
N LEU A 775 20.28 6.96 9.19
CA LEU A 775 19.71 7.95 8.27
C LEU A 775 18.69 7.34 7.31
N ASP A 776 18.86 6.09 6.88
CA ASP A 776 17.96 5.43 5.94
C ASP A 776 16.59 5.14 6.55
N ALA A 777 16.51 5.06 7.88
CA ALA A 777 15.25 4.88 8.60
C ALA A 777 14.49 6.19 8.87
N ALA A 778 15.16 7.35 8.77
CA ALA A 778 14.61 8.64 9.22
C ALA A 778 14.51 9.70 8.12
N CYS A 779 15.45 9.73 7.18
CA CYS A 779 15.49 10.73 6.13
C CYS A 779 14.63 10.33 4.92
N HIS A 780 14.19 11.34 4.18
CA HIS A 780 13.49 11.18 2.90
C HIS A 780 14.47 11.07 1.73
N VAL A 781 15.60 11.78 1.83
CA VAL A 781 16.71 11.71 0.86
C VAL A 781 18.00 11.51 1.63
N VAL A 782 18.84 10.58 1.16
CA VAL A 782 20.18 10.34 1.71
C VAL A 782 21.23 10.65 0.65
N VAL A 783 22.18 11.50 1.03
CA VAL A 783 23.27 11.97 0.17
C VAL A 783 24.57 11.33 0.66
N PRO A 784 25.10 10.31 -0.03
CA PRO A 784 26.39 9.73 0.28
C PRO A 784 27.52 10.69 -0.10
N ARG A 785 28.69 10.53 0.53
CA ARG A 785 29.90 11.25 0.14
C ARG A 785 30.54 10.55 -1.06
N LEU A 786 30.58 11.21 -2.22
CA LEU A 786 31.29 10.73 -3.41
C LEU A 786 32.76 11.15 -3.34
N TYR A 787 33.68 10.25 -3.72
CA TYR A 787 35.13 10.49 -3.76
C TYR A 787 35.63 10.40 -5.21
N GLY A 788 36.32 11.45 -5.68
CA GLY A 788 36.82 11.54 -7.05
C GLY A 788 35.70 11.75 -8.08
N GLY A 789 36.03 12.37 -9.22
CA GLY A 789 35.11 12.44 -10.35
C GLY A 789 34.81 11.04 -10.93
N PHE A 790 33.68 10.88 -11.60
CA PHE A 790 33.31 9.67 -12.34
C PHE A 790 34.21 9.42 -13.57
N ALA A 791 35.08 10.37 -13.97
CA ALA A 791 36.03 10.22 -15.07
C ALA A 791 37.33 9.47 -14.67
N GLY A 792 37.39 8.18 -15.04
CA GLY A 792 38.56 7.30 -14.92
C GLY A 792 38.18 5.93 -14.35
N ALA A 793 39.06 4.94 -14.39
CA ALA A 793 38.84 3.55 -13.90
C ALA A 793 38.36 3.41 -12.42
N SER A 794 38.09 4.53 -11.74
CA SER A 794 37.54 4.66 -10.38
C SER A 794 36.02 4.50 -10.26
N MET A 795 35.27 4.25 -11.33
CA MET A 795 33.92 3.70 -11.17
C MET A 795 33.93 2.30 -10.51
N ALA A 796 35.08 1.61 -10.52
CA ALA A 796 35.28 0.36 -9.81
C ALA A 796 35.35 0.50 -8.27
N LEU A 797 35.50 1.73 -7.73
CA LEU A 797 35.59 1.99 -6.30
C LEU A 797 34.25 2.29 -5.64
N ILE A 798 33.18 2.49 -6.41
CA ILE A 798 31.81 2.59 -5.91
C ILE A 798 31.03 1.54 -6.68
N GLY A 799 30.81 0.36 -6.08
CA GLY A 799 30.19 -0.77 -6.75
C GLY A 799 28.92 -0.35 -7.50
N PRO A 800 28.81 -0.57 -8.83
CA PRO A 800 27.69 -0.06 -9.62
C PRO A 800 26.32 -0.53 -9.11
N GLN A 801 26.25 -1.69 -8.45
CA GLN A 801 25.00 -2.21 -7.89
C GLN A 801 24.49 -1.42 -6.66
N SER A 802 25.38 -0.76 -5.90
CA SER A 802 25.04 -0.05 -4.66
C SER A 802 24.35 1.30 -4.92
N LEU A 803 24.69 1.98 -6.02
CA LEU A 803 24.09 3.26 -6.45
C LEU A 803 22.71 3.09 -7.12
N MET A 804 22.32 1.84 -7.43
CA MET A 804 21.22 1.51 -8.33
C MET A 804 20.09 0.74 -7.65
N SER A 805 20.30 0.29 -6.41
CA SER A 805 19.23 -0.23 -5.59
C SER A 805 18.39 0.96 -5.08
N THR A 806 17.18 1.12 -5.62
CA THR A 806 16.13 1.79 -4.85
C THR A 806 15.91 0.94 -3.62
N ALA A 807 16.16 1.47 -2.42
CA ALA A 807 15.86 0.78 -1.20
C ALA A 807 14.39 0.30 -1.25
N ARG A 808 14.18 -1.02 -1.13
CA ARG A 808 12.85 -1.56 -0.81
C ARG A 808 12.40 -0.82 0.45
N SER A 809 11.30 -0.05 0.35
CA SER A 809 10.82 0.87 1.40
C SER A 809 11.94 1.66 2.10
N GLY A 810 12.40 2.77 1.52
CA GLY A 810 13.45 3.62 2.09
C GLY A 810 13.58 4.99 1.39
N PRO A 811 14.61 5.80 1.73
CA PRO A 811 14.84 7.13 1.18
C PRO A 811 15.21 7.11 -0.30
N GLN A 812 15.06 8.25 -0.97
CA GLN A 812 15.67 8.50 -2.28
C GLN A 812 17.16 8.81 -2.17
N TRP A 813 17.93 8.46 -3.20
CA TRP A 813 19.33 8.88 -3.31
C TRP A 813 19.43 10.34 -3.75
N GLY A 814 20.28 11.10 -3.07
CA GLY A 814 20.69 12.43 -3.51
C GLY A 814 22.14 12.44 -3.96
N TYR A 815 22.46 13.16 -5.04
CA TYR A 815 23.82 13.19 -5.59
C TYR A 815 24.39 14.60 -5.62
N VAL A 816 25.56 14.81 -5.02
CA VAL A 816 26.23 16.12 -4.99
C VAL A 816 27.46 16.08 -5.87
N LEU A 817 27.69 17.17 -6.62
CA LEU A 817 28.90 17.34 -7.41
C LEU A 817 30.14 17.48 -6.50
N PRO A 818 31.21 16.67 -6.69
CA PRO A 818 32.41 16.77 -5.85
C PRO A 818 33.12 18.13 -5.96
N ASP A 819 33.56 18.65 -4.81
CA ASP A 819 34.22 19.95 -4.69
C ASP A 819 35.67 19.95 -5.22
N ASP A 820 36.30 18.79 -5.30
CA ASP A 820 37.70 18.56 -5.68
C ASP A 820 37.92 18.54 -7.21
N LEU A 821 36.87 18.65 -8.01
CA LEU A 821 36.94 18.70 -9.46
C LEU A 821 37.48 20.05 -9.95
N THR A 822 38.73 20.06 -10.43
CA THR A 822 39.42 21.28 -10.88
C THR A 822 39.33 21.52 -12.40
N ALA A 823 39.15 20.47 -13.21
CA ALA A 823 39.11 20.58 -14.66
C ALA A 823 37.69 20.91 -15.19
N PRO A 824 37.49 21.99 -15.98
CA PRO A 824 36.16 22.39 -16.48
C PRO A 824 35.44 21.32 -17.31
N ALA A 825 36.17 20.61 -18.18
CA ALA A 825 35.61 19.56 -19.03
C ALA A 825 35.14 18.34 -18.20
N GLN A 826 35.92 17.96 -17.18
CA GLN A 826 35.54 16.90 -16.26
C GLN A 826 34.30 17.31 -15.47
N LYS A 827 34.28 18.53 -14.92
CA LYS A 827 33.14 19.07 -14.17
C LYS A 827 31.85 19.11 -14.99
N ALA A 828 31.93 19.44 -16.29
CA ALA A 828 30.79 19.43 -17.20
C ALA A 828 30.28 18.01 -17.48
N LEU A 829 31.19 17.06 -17.73
CA LEU A 829 30.84 15.65 -17.90
C LEU A 829 30.16 15.09 -16.64
N GLU A 830 30.72 15.33 -15.45
CA GLU A 830 30.14 14.85 -14.20
C GLU A 830 28.74 15.40 -13.95
N LEU A 831 28.54 16.70 -14.19
CA LEU A 831 27.23 17.32 -14.05
C LEU A 831 26.19 16.64 -14.95
N ARG A 832 26.53 16.36 -16.20
CA ARG A 832 25.64 15.69 -17.16
C ARG A 832 25.40 14.23 -16.78
N THR A 833 26.42 13.53 -16.28
CA THR A 833 26.29 12.15 -15.77
C THR A 833 25.37 12.10 -14.56
N LEU A 834 25.45 13.04 -13.62
CA LEU A 834 24.56 13.10 -12.45
C LEU A 834 23.07 13.23 -12.85
N LEU A 835 22.77 13.94 -13.93
CA LEU A 835 21.41 14.05 -14.47
C LEU A 835 20.88 12.72 -15.05
N CYS A 836 21.74 11.73 -15.28
CA CYS A 836 21.34 10.39 -15.72
C CYS A 836 20.89 9.50 -14.55
N LEU A 837 21.36 9.76 -13.33
CA LEU A 837 21.19 8.87 -12.18
C LEU A 837 19.76 8.91 -11.60
N PRO A 838 19.31 7.80 -10.97
CA PRO A 838 17.99 7.71 -10.31
C PRO A 838 17.96 8.45 -8.96
N GLY A 839 17.04 9.38 -8.75
CA GLY A 839 16.93 10.14 -7.49
C GLY A 839 17.01 11.64 -7.69
N CYS A 840 17.58 12.36 -6.72
CA CYS A 840 17.59 13.82 -6.66
C CYS A 840 19.00 14.41 -6.83
N PRO A 841 19.38 14.87 -8.04
CA PRO A 841 20.64 15.60 -8.24
C PRO A 841 20.63 16.92 -7.47
N ILE A 842 21.69 17.18 -6.71
CA ILE A 842 21.94 18.41 -5.97
C ILE A 842 23.09 19.14 -6.66
N LEU A 843 22.77 20.22 -7.36
CA LEU A 843 23.70 20.90 -8.26
C LEU A 843 23.87 22.37 -7.85
N PRO A 844 25.09 22.94 -7.93
CA PRO A 844 25.30 24.37 -7.67
C PRO A 844 24.43 25.25 -8.57
N LEU A 845 23.73 26.22 -7.97
CA LEU A 845 22.84 27.14 -8.71
C LEU A 845 23.59 27.87 -9.84
N SER A 846 24.85 28.24 -9.60
CA SER A 846 25.70 28.93 -10.58
C SER A 846 25.93 28.13 -11.86
N LEU A 847 25.95 26.79 -11.79
CA LEU A 847 26.11 25.93 -12.97
C LEU A 847 24.81 25.79 -13.75
N LEU A 848 23.67 25.73 -13.06
CA LEU A 848 22.35 25.72 -13.70
C LEU A 848 22.06 27.04 -14.43
N GLN A 849 22.66 28.15 -13.96
CA GLN A 849 22.56 29.47 -14.58
C GLN A 849 23.65 29.74 -15.64
N SER A 850 24.58 28.81 -15.88
CA SER A 850 25.75 29.04 -16.75
C SER A 850 25.46 29.11 -18.25
N HIS A 851 24.18 29.04 -18.66
CA HIS A 851 23.71 29.04 -20.05
C HIS A 851 24.30 27.92 -20.93
N ASP A 852 24.71 26.78 -20.36
CA ASP A 852 25.06 25.59 -21.16
C ASP A 852 23.78 25.04 -21.83
N PRO A 853 23.67 25.11 -23.17
CA PRO A 853 22.46 24.68 -23.88
C PRO A 853 22.20 23.18 -23.75
N GLU A 854 23.23 22.37 -23.56
CA GLU A 854 23.09 20.92 -23.43
C GLU A 854 22.52 20.55 -22.05
N VAL A 855 22.97 21.23 -21.00
CA VAL A 855 22.41 21.06 -19.64
C VAL A 855 20.97 21.54 -19.59
N ALA A 856 20.65 22.68 -20.22
CA ALA A 856 19.27 23.15 -20.30
C ALA A 856 18.35 22.13 -21.00
N ALA A 857 18.78 21.58 -22.14
CA ALA A 857 18.05 20.53 -22.84
C ALA A 857 17.88 19.27 -21.98
N MET A 858 18.91 18.86 -21.23
CA MET A 858 18.83 17.72 -20.32
C MET A 858 17.82 17.94 -19.18
N LEU A 859 17.76 19.14 -18.61
CA LEU A 859 16.78 19.47 -17.56
C LEU A 859 15.35 19.43 -18.11
N GLU A 860 15.13 19.96 -19.32
CA GLU A 860 13.83 19.88 -20.00
C GLU A 860 13.44 18.42 -20.30
N LEU A 861 14.34 17.64 -20.91
CA LEU A 861 14.11 16.23 -21.19
C LEU A 861 13.86 15.42 -19.91
N ARG A 862 14.60 15.67 -18.83
CA ARG A 862 14.38 14.98 -17.55
C ARG A 862 13.01 15.28 -16.97
N ARG A 863 12.50 16.51 -17.13
CA ARG A 863 11.15 16.90 -16.71
C ARG A 863 10.07 16.24 -17.56
N ASP A 864 10.29 16.13 -18.87
CA ASP A 864 9.27 15.68 -19.82
C ASP A 864 9.20 14.14 -19.94
N HIS A 865 10.21 13.43 -19.42
CA HIS A 865 10.29 11.96 -19.41
C HIS A 865 10.29 11.41 -17.98
N LEU A 866 9.25 10.64 -17.64
CA LEU A 866 9.09 10.05 -16.30
C LEU A 866 10.17 9.01 -16.00
N ALA A 867 10.67 8.29 -17.01
CA ALA A 867 11.78 7.36 -16.86
C ALA A 867 13.04 8.05 -16.31
N LEU A 868 13.28 9.31 -16.71
CA LEU A 868 14.46 10.07 -16.30
C LEU A 868 14.29 10.71 -14.92
N SER A 869 13.14 11.32 -14.66
CA SER A 869 12.86 11.96 -13.37
C SER A 869 12.61 10.93 -12.26
N ARG A 870 11.68 10.01 -12.46
CA ARG A 870 11.13 9.14 -11.40
C ARG A 870 11.40 7.64 -11.62
N GLY A 871 11.94 7.28 -12.78
CA GLY A 871 12.11 5.90 -13.17
C GLY A 871 13.24 5.14 -12.46
N GLY A 872 13.08 3.82 -12.41
CA GLY A 872 14.11 2.88 -11.98
C GLY A 872 15.33 2.90 -12.91
N SER A 873 16.36 2.15 -12.54
CA SER A 873 17.57 2.09 -13.36
C SER A 873 18.34 0.78 -13.25
N ARG A 874 19.01 0.39 -14.34
CA ARG A 874 19.87 -0.80 -14.43
C ARG A 874 21.06 -0.47 -15.32
N GLU A 875 22.25 -0.88 -14.92
CA GLU A 875 23.43 -0.64 -15.73
C GLU A 875 23.41 -1.59 -16.93
N LEU A 876 23.70 -1.04 -18.11
CA LEU A 876 23.98 -1.84 -19.29
C LEU A 876 25.48 -2.13 -19.32
N GLN A 877 25.84 -3.36 -19.00
CA GLN A 877 27.24 -3.80 -18.97
C GLN A 877 27.80 -3.83 -20.39
N LEU A 878 28.67 -2.87 -20.71
CA LEU A 878 29.38 -2.81 -21.99
C LEU A 878 30.83 -3.26 -21.80
N SER A 879 31.41 -3.94 -22.79
CA SER A 879 32.84 -4.31 -22.80
C SER A 879 33.77 -3.11 -23.06
N ARG A 880 33.45 -1.93 -22.51
CA ARG A 880 34.13 -0.64 -22.71
C ARG A 880 34.20 0.13 -21.38
N PRO A 881 35.31 0.05 -20.64
CA PRO A 881 35.40 0.64 -19.29
C PRO A 881 35.30 2.18 -19.25
N GLN A 882 35.45 2.85 -20.40
CA GLN A 882 35.33 4.30 -20.55
C GLN A 882 33.91 4.79 -20.88
N VAL A 883 32.97 3.86 -21.16
CA VAL A 883 31.58 4.19 -21.47
C VAL A 883 30.69 3.71 -20.33
N PHE A 884 29.95 4.64 -19.73
CA PHE A 884 28.91 4.33 -18.78
C PHE A 884 27.56 4.31 -19.49
N ALA A 885 26.80 3.24 -19.32
CA ALA A 885 25.49 3.09 -19.93
C ALA A 885 24.46 2.62 -18.89
N LEU A 886 23.33 3.32 -18.86
CA LEU A 886 22.31 3.22 -17.84
C LEU A 886 20.94 3.15 -18.50
N VAL A 887 20.23 2.05 -18.33
CA VAL A 887 18.83 1.93 -18.76
C VAL A 887 17.95 2.47 -17.65
N ARG A 888 17.10 3.43 -17.98
CA ARG A 888 16.09 4.05 -17.11
C ARG A 888 14.71 3.64 -17.60
N TRP A 889 13.78 3.37 -16.69
CA TRP A 889 12.41 3.03 -17.10
C TRP A 889 11.35 3.51 -16.10
N HIS A 890 10.16 3.84 -16.60
CA HIS A 890 8.99 4.17 -15.79
C HIS A 890 7.70 3.84 -16.57
N GLY A 891 6.92 2.86 -16.09
CA GLY A 891 5.80 2.32 -16.85
C GLY A 891 6.29 1.77 -18.20
N ASP A 892 5.64 2.17 -19.30
CA ASP A 892 6.02 1.74 -20.66
C ASP A 892 7.18 2.57 -21.28
N GLU A 893 7.70 3.56 -20.56
CA GLU A 893 8.79 4.40 -21.06
C GLU A 893 10.16 3.83 -20.66
N ILE A 894 11.02 3.60 -21.66
CA ILE A 894 12.39 3.10 -21.50
C ILE A 894 13.36 4.09 -22.16
N VAL A 895 14.40 4.51 -21.44
CA VAL A 895 15.42 5.45 -21.89
C VAL A 895 16.82 4.92 -21.58
N LEU A 896 17.66 4.75 -22.59
CA LEU A 896 19.08 4.46 -22.46
C LEU A 896 19.88 5.77 -22.30
N CYS A 897 20.54 5.95 -21.17
CA CYS A 897 21.47 7.03 -20.92
C CYS A 897 22.91 6.55 -21.11
N VAL A 898 23.72 7.27 -21.88
CA VAL A 898 25.11 6.89 -22.17
C VAL A 898 26.02 8.08 -21.93
N ALA A 899 27.10 7.89 -21.17
CA ALA A 899 28.15 8.87 -20.94
C ALA A 899 29.50 8.31 -21.38
N ASN A 900 30.25 9.06 -22.18
CA ASN A 900 31.58 8.68 -22.64
C ASN A 900 32.65 9.51 -21.93
N ALA A 901 33.38 8.90 -20.99
CA ALA A 901 34.50 9.51 -20.29
C ALA A 901 35.86 9.32 -21.01
N GLY A 902 35.86 8.65 -22.16
CA GLY A 902 37.04 8.44 -22.99
C GLY A 902 37.47 9.68 -23.77
N ALA A 903 38.70 9.64 -24.28
CA ALA A 903 39.25 10.68 -25.16
C ALA A 903 38.80 10.54 -26.62
N ASP A 904 38.24 9.38 -26.98
CA ASP A 904 37.83 9.03 -28.34
C ASP A 904 36.31 8.80 -28.43
N ARG A 905 35.78 8.92 -29.65
CA ARG A 905 34.39 8.59 -29.96
C ARG A 905 34.15 7.09 -29.86
N GLU A 906 33.05 6.70 -29.22
CA GLU A 906 32.67 5.31 -29.02
C GLU A 906 31.41 4.94 -29.80
N THR A 907 31.35 3.68 -30.24
CA THR A 907 30.24 3.14 -31.02
C THR A 907 29.95 1.70 -30.63
N PHE A 908 28.68 1.37 -30.41
CA PHE A 908 28.21 0.04 -30.02
C PHE A 908 26.76 -0.20 -30.44
N ASP A 909 26.40 -1.47 -30.54
CA ASP A 909 25.06 -1.90 -30.95
C ASP A 909 24.21 -2.28 -29.74
N VAL A 910 22.91 -2.00 -29.83
CA VAL A 910 21.93 -2.26 -28.77
C VAL A 910 20.67 -2.87 -29.37
N THR A 911 20.12 -3.88 -28.70
CA THR A 911 18.84 -4.52 -29.05
C THR A 911 17.73 -4.12 -28.08
N PRO A 912 16.44 -4.33 -28.42
CA PRO A 912 15.34 -4.14 -27.47
C PRO A 912 15.50 -4.99 -26.21
N ASP A 913 15.98 -6.23 -26.34
CA ASP A 913 16.20 -7.14 -25.21
C ASP A 913 17.25 -6.58 -24.23
N ASP A 914 18.33 -5.94 -24.74
CA ASP A 914 19.34 -5.29 -23.90
C ASP A 914 18.76 -4.15 -23.05
N LEU A 915 17.65 -3.56 -23.50
CA LEU A 915 16.96 -2.42 -22.89
C LEU A 915 15.70 -2.82 -22.11
N ASP A 916 15.47 -4.12 -21.90
CA ASP A 916 14.25 -4.66 -21.28
C ASP A 916 12.95 -4.33 -22.06
N GLY A 917 13.06 -4.05 -23.36
CA GLY A 917 11.94 -3.83 -24.27
C GLY A 917 11.48 -5.11 -24.97
N ALA A 918 10.20 -5.17 -25.37
CA ALA A 918 9.63 -6.36 -26.04
C ALA A 918 9.36 -6.12 -27.53
N GLY A 919 9.90 -7.01 -28.38
CA GLY A 919 9.63 -7.04 -29.82
C GLY A 919 10.33 -5.95 -30.64
N ASP A 920 9.91 -5.79 -31.90
CA ASP A 920 10.49 -4.78 -32.79
C ASP A 920 10.19 -3.36 -32.28
N ALA A 921 11.23 -2.55 -32.21
CA ALA A 921 11.20 -1.19 -31.68
C ALA A 921 11.96 -0.22 -32.58
N ARG A 922 11.97 1.04 -32.19
CA ARG A 922 12.82 2.09 -32.75
C ARG A 922 13.54 2.80 -31.62
N LEU A 923 14.80 3.13 -31.82
CA LEU A 923 15.60 3.89 -30.86
C LEU A 923 15.64 5.35 -31.31
N LEU A 924 15.11 6.25 -30.47
CA LEU A 924 15.05 7.70 -30.72
C LEU A 924 16.13 8.41 -29.89
N ASP A 925 17.05 9.14 -30.53
CA ASP A 925 17.92 10.09 -29.81
C ASP A 925 17.09 11.31 -29.39
N LEU A 926 17.08 11.59 -28.08
CA LEU A 926 16.27 12.66 -27.49
C LEU A 926 16.84 14.07 -27.74
N PHE A 927 18.11 14.19 -28.14
CA PHE A 927 18.77 15.47 -28.36
C PHE A 927 18.62 15.98 -29.78
N ASP A 928 18.80 15.11 -30.78
CA ASP A 928 18.72 15.50 -32.20
C ASP A 928 17.49 14.96 -32.93
N GLY A 929 16.71 14.08 -32.30
CA GLY A 929 15.47 13.53 -32.83
C GLY A 929 15.67 12.43 -33.87
N THR A 930 16.90 11.93 -34.05
CA THR A 930 17.17 10.84 -34.99
C THR A 930 16.57 9.53 -34.52
N VAL A 931 16.03 8.74 -35.46
CA VAL A 931 15.35 7.47 -35.16
C VAL A 931 15.99 6.34 -35.95
N ALA A 932 16.48 5.32 -35.25
CA ALA A 932 17.04 4.10 -35.82
C ALA A 932 16.08 2.90 -35.61
N PRO A 933 15.96 1.97 -36.58
CA PRO A 933 15.31 0.69 -36.32
C PRO A 933 16.09 -0.09 -35.25
N CYS A 934 15.38 -0.76 -34.36
CA CYS A 934 15.97 -1.53 -33.26
C CYS A 934 15.17 -2.83 -33.09
N SER A 935 15.72 -3.95 -33.54
CA SER A 935 15.17 -5.29 -33.32
C SER A 935 16.30 -6.28 -33.01
N ASN A 936 15.95 -7.48 -32.55
CA ASN A 936 16.93 -8.52 -32.28
C ASN A 936 17.67 -8.98 -33.55
N ASP A 937 17.06 -8.82 -34.73
CA ASP A 937 17.68 -9.11 -36.03
C ASP A 937 18.45 -7.91 -36.62
N VAL A 938 18.08 -6.69 -36.24
CA VAL A 938 18.68 -5.44 -36.72
C VAL A 938 18.93 -4.52 -35.53
N PRO A 939 20.07 -4.67 -34.83
CA PRO A 939 20.37 -3.87 -33.66
C PRO A 939 20.60 -2.40 -34.05
N ALA A 940 20.29 -1.49 -33.13
CA ALA A 940 20.52 -0.06 -33.32
C ALA A 940 21.95 0.31 -32.94
N THR A 941 22.67 0.98 -33.83
CA THR A 941 24.02 1.47 -33.56
C THR A 941 23.97 2.82 -32.82
N VAL A 942 24.48 2.84 -31.59
CA VAL A 942 24.63 4.02 -30.74
C VAL A 942 26.04 4.58 -30.87
N THR A 943 26.15 5.90 -31.07
CA THR A 943 27.43 6.61 -31.18
C THR A 943 27.49 7.77 -30.19
N VAL A 944 28.57 7.87 -29.42
CA VAL A 944 28.76 8.93 -28.40
C VAL A 944 30.16 9.53 -28.54
N GLU A 945 30.22 10.84 -28.77
CA GLU A 945 31.48 11.60 -28.88
C GLU A 945 32.24 11.63 -27.54
N ALA A 946 33.54 11.91 -27.59
CA ALA A 946 34.39 12.01 -26.39
C ALA A 946 33.88 13.11 -25.43
N GLY A 947 33.68 12.77 -24.16
CA GLY A 947 33.17 13.70 -23.14
C GLY A 947 31.68 14.06 -23.26
N ALA A 948 30.91 13.36 -24.11
CA ALA A 948 29.49 13.62 -24.32
C ALA A 948 28.58 12.69 -23.51
N VAL A 949 27.35 13.16 -23.26
CA VAL A 949 26.25 12.38 -22.67
C VAL A 949 25.06 12.42 -23.63
N ARG A 950 24.44 11.25 -23.89
CA ARG A 950 23.32 11.09 -24.82
C ARG A 950 22.24 10.20 -24.23
N TRP A 951 20.98 10.49 -24.56
CA TRP A 951 19.80 9.79 -24.06
C TRP A 951 18.97 9.30 -25.24
N PHE A 952 18.60 8.03 -25.22
CA PHE A 952 17.89 7.37 -26.29
C PHE A 952 16.62 6.71 -25.77
N ARG A 953 15.45 7.10 -26.27
CA ARG A 953 14.18 6.48 -25.91
C ARG A 953 13.86 5.30 -26.80
N LEU A 954 13.46 4.19 -26.21
CA LEU A 954 12.92 3.05 -26.95
C LEU A 954 11.44 3.28 -27.25
N LEU A 955 11.08 3.19 -28.54
CA LEU A 955 9.72 3.37 -29.04
C LEU A 955 9.20 2.02 -29.53
N PRO A 956 8.20 1.41 -28.86
CA PRO A 956 7.61 0.16 -29.33
C PRO A 956 6.91 0.37 -30.68
N ILE A 957 7.02 -0.59 -31.60
CA ILE A 957 6.20 -0.61 -32.81
C ILE A 957 4.86 -1.27 -32.45
N PRO A 958 3.72 -0.58 -32.60
CA PRO A 958 2.43 -1.18 -32.29
C PRO A 958 2.25 -2.44 -33.15
N ARG A 959 2.11 -3.60 -32.51
CA ARG A 959 1.58 -4.78 -33.20
C ARG A 959 0.15 -4.45 -33.57
N THR A 960 -0.07 -4.13 -34.84
CA THR A 960 -1.42 -4.12 -35.41
C THR A 960 -1.95 -5.53 -35.26
N ARG A 961 -2.77 -5.78 -34.23
CA ARG A 961 -3.61 -6.98 -34.20
C ARG A 961 -4.47 -6.91 -35.46
N GLY A 962 -4.12 -7.73 -36.44
CA GLY A 962 -4.97 -7.98 -37.58
C GLY A 962 -6.34 -8.40 -37.05
N LEU A 963 -7.38 -7.69 -37.49
CA LEU A 963 -8.74 -8.17 -37.41
C LEU A 963 -8.80 -9.49 -38.22
N GLY A 964 -8.83 -10.64 -37.55
CA GLY A 964 -9.02 -11.94 -38.20
C GLY A 964 -8.70 -13.12 -37.29
N GLU A 965 -9.63 -13.51 -36.42
CA GLU A 965 -10.50 -14.71 -36.51
C GLU A 965 -11.27 -14.92 -35.20
#